data_AF-A0A9P0F9G5-F1
#
_entry.id   AF-A0A9P0F9G5-F1
#
_cell.length_a   1.000
_cell.length_b   1.000
_cell.length_c   1.000
_cell.angle_alpha   90.00
_cell.angle_beta   90.00
_cell.angle_gamma   90.00
#
_symmetry.space_group_name_H-M   'P 1'
#
loop_
_entity.id
_entity.type
_entity.pdbx_description
1 polymer ?
#
loop_
_entity_poly.entity_id
_entity_poly.type
_entity_poly.pdbx_seq_one_letter_code
_entity_poly.pdbx_strand_id
1 'polypeptide(L)'
;GKQQSGPSQGDPASSDGQQPARAQQPSQPEQSSVGRGQPGQQYHSGSVGRGQPGQQYHSGSVGRGQPGQQYHSGSVGRGQHDGQQSSHGRGQPPQSGPYQGQPPQGVQFSSQQQQKGPQQGQQQQKGLQQGQQQQKGLQQGQQQQKGPQQGQQQQKGPHQGQQQQKGPQQGQPPQGVPFPSQQQQKGPQQGQQQQIGLQQGQPLLAQQPQPSGEDKSQKPSSHSGDSQGKKDKPTAKPQKDKENQPPKKIDSGPLPMSKKSPSHQPLFPIPHRKGVGTLGRRTQVEVNQLPLNLSKLCPEIYHYDVAIDPDKPKRFLRPIVAEFIKRHCNGFNPAFDGKKNLYAARQLPFGTSKSDQITMINEERVSNNELEFQITVKLAQKINTNTITAFLNSRTTGQRLDVPQTAIQAIDVALRAAPLVSGPVPVGRSYFIPPDGRERIIELGGGLELWYGFYQSAILNWKPFLNVDVAHKGFPIPTNLVDIFCQVCRLNNPRDNFRPDDVLKFRGFVTTLKCDYEIPNTPNSRRTYRINNVGKSPANLRFRPDNGPEISVVDYFKRVKNYQIKHPDLPTVQVDPPAKNIFLPIELCYLKPGQALNRKLDEEQTAAMVKAAAKPPEDRKRRILNAIRTAQYNRSPVVKEFGIEVNENLDKVDARILDPPGVQYKNQSNPRPQPGQWRAGEFMLSYELSKWFIMCLDFRTRREKLNDFARMLASQGRNLGMTIQNVTEIKEMDTRSRQIKADVTNVLHKWKAQGAELVVVVIPGHGDFYSMVKRCAELEVGVLTQCIKANTMFKMNPATCGNILLKVNSKTNGKNHQLGERYKPGVLNRPVMLIGIDVTHPSPDQTSIPSVAAVAASHDATAFQYNMIWRLQNPREEIVVDLKNIIIEQLKFFFIKTRHKPEKIIVYRDGVSEGQFQQVLAAELNAIRQACTTLEKDYKPGITFLVVQKRHHVRFFPMKSQDEDGKNRNVPPGTIVDTTITHPRELDFYLVSHSSLQGTSRPTKYHRLWDDNNISEDELEVLTYYLCYLFSRCTRSVSYPAPTYYAHLAAFRARTYLENNPAPLNNLEGFASKNKIEPVFMKNTPMFFV
;
A
#
# COMPACT_ATOMS: atom_id res chain seq x y z
N GLY A 1 10.19 67.23 -57.08
CA GLY A 1 11.40 67.70 -56.37
C GLY A 1 12.18 66.49 -55.87
N LYS A 2 13.50 66.52 -55.62
CA LYS A 2 14.35 67.59 -55.02
C LYS A 2 13.95 67.88 -53.56
N GLN A 3 14.84 67.99 -52.55
CA GLN A 3 16.33 67.92 -52.43
C GLN A 3 16.68 67.79 -50.90
N GLN A 4 17.87 67.55 -50.32
CA GLN A 4 19.29 67.40 -50.75
C GLN A 4 20.18 66.82 -49.60
N SER A 5 21.36 66.25 -49.93
CA SER A 5 22.67 66.25 -49.18
C SER A 5 22.86 65.62 -47.77
N GLY A 6 24.07 65.06 -47.54
CA GLY A 6 24.64 64.60 -46.26
C GLY A 6 25.48 65.69 -45.54
N PRO A 7 26.75 65.48 -45.06
CA PRO A 7 27.69 64.35 -45.31
C PRO A 7 28.58 63.91 -44.09
N SER A 8 29.69 63.15 -44.36
CA SER A 8 30.94 62.96 -43.56
C SER A 8 30.88 62.19 -42.21
N GLN A 9 31.91 61.48 -41.70
CA GLN A 9 33.24 60.96 -42.14
C GLN A 9 33.65 59.83 -41.13
N GLY A 10 34.58 58.88 -41.34
CA GLY A 10 35.46 58.55 -42.47
C GLY A 10 36.28 57.24 -42.23
N ASP A 11 37.02 56.81 -43.26
CA ASP A 11 37.87 55.59 -43.40
C ASP A 11 39.36 55.84 -42.95
N PRO A 12 40.42 54.96 -43.11
CA PRO A 12 40.60 53.85 -44.08
C PRO A 12 41.52 52.62 -43.70
N ALA A 13 41.88 51.82 -44.74
CA ALA A 13 43.00 50.85 -44.90
C ALA A 13 42.74 49.35 -44.58
N SER A 14 43.23 48.35 -45.37
CA SER A 14 43.88 48.37 -46.71
C SER A 14 43.99 46.98 -47.40
N SER A 15 44.02 46.99 -48.74
CA SER A 15 44.76 46.12 -49.71
C SER A 15 44.54 44.59 -49.87
N ASP A 16 44.21 44.25 -51.13
CA ASP A 16 44.57 43.13 -52.04
C ASP A 16 45.67 42.09 -51.69
N GLY A 17 45.78 40.91 -52.34
CA GLY A 17 44.92 40.26 -53.36
C GLY A 17 45.58 39.10 -54.17
N GLN A 18 44.81 38.52 -55.12
CA GLN A 18 45.19 37.64 -56.27
C GLN A 18 45.66 36.14 -56.07
N GLN A 19 45.74 35.42 -57.21
CA GLN A 19 45.93 33.95 -57.45
C GLN A 19 47.33 33.68 -58.12
N PRO A 20 47.70 32.60 -58.90
CA PRO A 20 46.98 31.39 -59.40
C PRO A 20 47.78 30.05 -59.59
N ALA A 21 47.08 29.02 -60.12
CA ALA A 21 47.56 27.93 -61.03
C ALA A 21 48.59 26.86 -60.53
N ARG A 22 48.88 25.74 -61.24
CA ARG A 22 48.05 24.75 -61.99
C ARG A 22 48.92 23.50 -62.38
N ALA A 23 48.39 22.29 -62.16
CA ALA A 23 48.79 20.98 -62.74
C ALA A 23 50.20 20.36 -62.51
N GLN A 24 50.24 19.03 -62.28
CA GLN A 24 50.90 18.05 -63.19
C GLN A 24 50.62 16.58 -62.77
N GLN A 25 50.82 15.65 -63.72
CA GLN A 25 50.80 14.18 -63.60
C GLN A 25 52.17 13.65 -64.08
N PRO A 26 52.65 12.47 -63.64
CA PRO A 26 52.18 11.15 -64.12
C PRO A 26 51.72 10.26 -62.92
N SER A 27 51.76 8.92 -62.81
CA SER A 27 52.46 7.82 -63.54
C SER A 27 51.73 6.46 -63.42
N GLN A 28 52.22 5.47 -64.17
CA GLN A 28 51.87 4.02 -64.13
C GLN A 28 53.13 3.21 -64.59
N PRO A 29 53.16 1.88 -64.88
CA PRO A 29 52.10 0.86 -65.12
C PRO A 29 51.83 -0.02 -63.85
N GLU A 30 51.36 -1.29 -63.81
CA GLU A 30 50.92 -2.37 -64.75
C GLU A 30 49.60 -3.01 -64.22
N GLN A 31 48.70 -3.68 -64.99
CA GLN A 31 48.73 -4.97 -65.73
C GLN A 31 48.86 -6.25 -64.86
N SER A 32 48.06 -7.31 -65.02
CA SER A 32 46.90 -7.65 -65.90
C SER A 32 46.03 -8.73 -65.17
N SER A 33 44.96 -9.40 -65.64
CA SER A 33 43.82 -9.28 -66.61
C SER A 33 43.00 -10.62 -66.44
N VAL A 34 41.85 -11.02 -67.03
CA VAL A 34 40.83 -10.64 -68.04
C VAL A 34 39.47 -11.20 -67.48
N GLY A 35 38.23 -10.81 -67.82
CA GLY A 35 37.65 -9.74 -68.65
C GLY A 35 36.36 -10.19 -69.38
N ARG A 36 35.60 -9.24 -69.95
CA ARG A 36 34.40 -9.38 -70.84
C ARG A 36 33.13 -10.03 -70.23
N GLY A 37 31.89 -9.62 -70.54
CA GLY A 37 31.43 -8.51 -71.40
C GLY A 37 29.88 -8.31 -71.43
N GLN A 38 29.43 -7.35 -72.24
CA GLN A 38 28.04 -6.99 -72.65
C GLN A 38 28.06 -6.75 -74.19
N PRO A 39 26.96 -6.47 -74.98
CA PRO A 39 25.63 -5.91 -74.61
C PRO A 39 24.37 -6.36 -75.43
N GLY A 40 23.21 -5.72 -75.16
CA GLY A 40 22.04 -5.52 -76.07
C GLY A 40 21.02 -6.67 -76.25
N GLN A 41 19.85 -6.49 -76.90
CA GLN A 41 18.85 -5.38 -76.92
C GLN A 41 17.55 -5.80 -77.68
N GLN A 42 16.35 -5.65 -77.08
CA GLN A 42 14.98 -5.57 -77.70
C GLN A 42 14.48 -6.80 -78.54
N TYR A 43 13.20 -7.02 -78.94
CA TYR A 43 11.94 -6.22 -79.01
C TYR A 43 10.65 -7.07 -78.77
N HIS A 44 9.58 -6.46 -78.20
CA HIS A 44 8.11 -6.73 -78.34
C HIS A 44 7.48 -8.12 -77.96
N SER A 45 6.18 -8.24 -77.57
CA SER A 45 5.03 -7.30 -77.44
C SER A 45 3.96 -7.71 -76.39
N GLY A 46 3.25 -6.74 -75.78
CA GLY A 46 1.91 -6.85 -75.11
C GLY A 46 1.82 -7.53 -73.72
N SER A 47 0.81 -7.28 -72.84
CA SER A 47 -0.18 -6.19 -72.72
C SER A 47 -1.01 -6.30 -71.41
N VAL A 48 -1.42 -5.18 -70.76
CA VAL A 48 -2.37 -5.07 -69.60
C VAL A 48 -1.84 -5.67 -68.25
N GLY A 49 -2.14 -5.20 -67.02
CA GLY A 49 -2.95 -4.09 -66.47
C GLY A 49 -2.71 -3.90 -64.94
N ARG A 50 -3.42 -2.97 -64.25
CA ARG A 50 -3.20 -2.60 -62.83
C ARG A 50 -4.12 -3.33 -61.82
N GLY A 51 -3.70 -3.46 -60.56
CA GLY A 51 -4.62 -3.32 -59.40
C GLY A 51 -4.38 -4.21 -58.15
N GLN A 52 -4.64 -3.66 -56.95
CA GLN A 52 -4.94 -4.41 -55.71
C GLN A 52 -6.46 -4.62 -55.60
N PRO A 53 -6.97 -5.81 -55.17
CA PRO A 53 -7.37 -6.04 -53.76
C PRO A 53 -7.10 -7.49 -53.28
N GLY A 54 -7.44 -7.95 -52.07
CA GLY A 54 -7.87 -7.23 -50.85
C GLY A 54 -9.04 -7.90 -50.09
N GLN A 55 -8.76 -8.50 -48.91
CA GLN A 55 -9.73 -9.11 -47.96
C GLN A 55 -10.41 -10.42 -48.48
N GLN A 56 -11.37 -11.12 -47.83
CA GLN A 56 -12.17 -10.90 -46.59
C GLN A 56 -12.80 -12.21 -46.02
N TYR A 57 -13.39 -12.12 -44.82
CA TYR A 57 -14.55 -12.92 -44.30
C TYR A 57 -14.42 -14.38 -43.77
N HIS A 58 -15.59 -14.89 -43.34
CA HIS A 58 -15.89 -16.02 -42.43
C HIS A 58 -15.85 -17.44 -43.05
N SER A 59 -15.77 -18.43 -42.15
CA SER A 59 -16.53 -19.70 -42.20
C SER A 59 -16.73 -20.22 -40.76
N GLY A 60 -17.60 -21.17 -40.41
CA GLY A 60 -18.52 -22.02 -41.18
C GLY A 60 -18.65 -23.39 -40.49
N SER A 61 -19.83 -24.03 -40.50
CA SER A 61 -20.16 -25.19 -39.65
C SER A 61 -20.63 -26.44 -40.41
N VAL A 62 -20.85 -27.57 -39.70
CA VAL A 62 -21.40 -28.89 -40.16
C VAL A 62 -20.35 -29.79 -40.87
N GLY A 63 -20.34 -31.14 -40.77
CA GLY A 63 -21.03 -32.08 -39.86
C GLY A 63 -21.27 -33.50 -40.44
N ARG A 64 -21.51 -34.51 -39.54
CA ARG A 64 -21.88 -35.95 -39.76
C ARG A 64 -20.80 -36.96 -40.23
N GLY A 65 -20.94 -38.23 -39.78
CA GLY A 65 -20.30 -39.43 -40.37
C GLY A 65 -19.95 -40.59 -39.39
N GLN A 66 -20.67 -41.72 -39.45
CA GLN A 66 -20.32 -43.07 -38.93
C GLN A 66 -20.65 -44.12 -40.02
N PRO A 67 -20.05 -45.33 -40.07
CA PRO A 67 -20.37 -46.52 -39.21
C PRO A 67 -19.10 -47.30 -38.74
N GLY A 68 -19.13 -48.41 -37.96
CA GLY A 68 -20.20 -49.08 -37.19
C GLY A 68 -19.87 -50.55 -36.78
N GLN A 69 -20.41 -51.02 -35.62
CA GLN A 69 -20.58 -52.44 -35.12
C GLN A 69 -19.31 -53.36 -35.00
N GLN A 70 -19.19 -54.43 -34.18
CA GLN A 70 -20.09 -55.53 -33.73
C GLN A 70 -19.63 -56.26 -32.41
N TYR A 71 -20.53 -57.08 -31.79
CA TYR A 71 -20.39 -58.29 -30.88
C TYR A 71 -19.40 -58.31 -29.66
N HIS A 72 -19.79 -58.65 -28.41
CA HIS A 72 -20.11 -59.97 -27.73
C HIS A 72 -18.88 -60.91 -27.48
N SER A 73 -18.73 -61.71 -26.39
CA SER A 73 -19.56 -62.01 -25.17
C SER A 73 -18.81 -62.85 -24.08
N GLY A 74 -19.24 -62.78 -22.79
CA GLY A 74 -19.04 -63.80 -21.73
C GLY A 74 -17.68 -63.87 -20.97
N SER A 75 -17.44 -64.70 -19.92
CA SER A 75 -18.30 -65.26 -18.82
C SER A 75 -17.52 -66.20 -17.85
N VAL A 76 -17.98 -66.40 -16.59
CA VAL A 76 -17.52 -67.43 -15.57
C VAL A 76 -16.13 -67.18 -14.91
N GLY A 77 -15.80 -67.55 -13.64
CA GLY A 77 -16.59 -67.92 -12.44
C GLY A 77 -15.86 -68.74 -11.31
N ARG A 78 -16.19 -68.47 -10.03
CA ARG A 78 -16.07 -69.28 -8.76
C ARG A 78 -14.71 -69.67 -8.07
N GLY A 79 -14.69 -69.54 -6.73
CA GLY A 79 -14.12 -70.48 -5.71
C GLY A 79 -12.73 -70.18 -5.08
N GLN A 80 -12.29 -70.76 -3.93
CA GLN A 80 -12.96 -71.20 -2.66
C GLN A 80 -11.92 -71.65 -1.59
N HIS A 81 -12.18 -71.46 -0.26
CA HIS A 81 -11.46 -72.04 0.92
C HIS A 81 -9.91 -71.76 1.07
N ASP A 82 -9.18 -72.37 2.03
CA ASP A 82 -8.99 -72.10 3.50
C ASP A 82 -7.64 -72.74 3.96
N GLY A 83 -7.05 -72.62 5.18
CA GLY A 83 -7.33 -71.87 6.43
C GLY A 83 -6.45 -72.36 7.64
N GLN A 84 -6.66 -71.79 8.86
CA GLN A 84 -6.18 -72.22 10.21
C GLN A 84 -4.71 -72.05 10.72
N GLN A 85 -4.58 -71.65 12.01
CA GLN A 85 -3.50 -71.96 13.02
C GLN A 85 -2.05 -71.42 12.84
N SER A 86 -1.05 -71.68 13.73
CA SER A 86 -0.83 -71.43 15.21
C SER A 86 0.68 -71.73 15.56
N SER A 87 1.35 -71.50 16.73
CA SER A 87 1.25 -70.61 17.92
C SER A 87 2.57 -70.64 18.80
N HIS A 88 2.63 -69.90 19.93
CA HIS A 88 3.58 -70.01 21.10
C HIS A 88 5.09 -69.60 21.00
N GLY A 89 5.67 -69.07 22.11
CA GLY A 89 7.13 -68.89 22.35
C GLY A 89 7.56 -67.74 23.32
N ARG A 90 8.66 -67.88 24.09
CA ARG A 90 9.23 -66.87 25.06
C ARG A 90 10.78 -66.88 25.13
N GLY A 91 11.41 -65.78 25.61
CA GLY A 91 12.84 -65.65 26.00
C GLY A 91 13.12 -64.37 26.84
N GLN A 92 14.21 -64.27 27.64
CA GLN A 92 14.38 -63.22 28.69
C GLN A 92 15.87 -62.83 29.06
N PRO A 93 16.26 -62.06 30.15
CA PRO A 93 17.37 -61.06 30.15
C PRO A 93 18.46 -61.23 31.26
N PRO A 94 19.40 -60.26 31.46
CA PRO A 94 19.34 -59.31 32.60
C PRO A 94 19.89 -57.90 32.19
N GLN A 95 20.59 -56.98 32.90
CA GLN A 95 21.17 -56.63 34.25
C GLN A 95 21.40 -55.05 34.22
N SER A 96 21.85 -54.22 35.19
CA SER A 96 21.94 -54.12 36.68
C SER A 96 22.52 -52.71 37.08
N GLY A 97 22.74 -52.39 38.38
CA GLY A 97 23.76 -51.41 38.87
C GLY A 97 23.35 -49.95 39.26
N PRO A 98 23.42 -49.53 40.56
CA PRO A 98 23.11 -48.16 41.05
C PRO A 98 24.15 -47.52 42.04
N TYR A 99 23.94 -46.26 42.52
CA TYR A 99 24.51 -45.68 43.79
C TYR A 99 23.78 -44.39 44.31
N GLN A 100 24.15 -43.84 45.49
CA GLN A 100 23.41 -42.81 46.30
C GLN A 100 24.30 -41.70 46.96
N GLY A 101 23.70 -40.64 47.55
CA GLY A 101 24.35 -39.67 48.49
C GLY A 101 23.44 -38.53 49.03
N GLN A 102 23.67 -37.98 50.25
CA GLN A 102 22.88 -36.88 50.90
C GLN A 102 23.71 -35.79 51.68
N PRO A 103 23.41 -35.33 52.94
CA PRO A 103 22.92 -33.97 53.35
C PRO A 103 23.94 -33.17 54.26
N PRO A 104 23.63 -32.12 55.11
CA PRO A 104 22.38 -31.41 55.51
C PRO A 104 22.44 -29.84 55.75
N GLN A 105 21.28 -29.26 56.18
CA GLN A 105 20.93 -28.17 57.17
C GLN A 105 21.90 -27.01 57.56
N GLY A 106 21.48 -25.80 58.03
CA GLY A 106 20.19 -25.22 58.52
C GLY A 106 20.28 -23.65 58.66
N VAL A 107 19.75 -22.85 59.63
CA VAL A 107 18.78 -23.05 60.75
C VAL A 107 18.41 -21.68 61.48
N GLN A 108 17.12 -21.41 61.83
CA GLN A 108 16.56 -20.59 62.98
C GLN A 108 16.78 -19.04 63.16
N PHE A 109 15.98 -18.22 63.91
CA PHE A 109 14.61 -18.38 64.53
C PHE A 109 13.83 -17.06 64.92
N SER A 110 12.48 -17.15 64.87
CA SER A 110 11.46 -16.55 65.79
C SER A 110 11.20 -15.02 65.77
N SER A 111 10.02 -14.48 66.11
CA SER A 111 8.80 -14.93 66.84
C SER A 111 7.53 -14.18 66.26
N GLN A 112 6.26 -14.11 66.71
CA GLN A 112 5.24 -14.76 67.60
C GLN A 112 3.87 -13.99 67.33
N GLN A 113 2.65 -14.15 67.91
CA GLN A 113 1.93 -15.03 68.88
C GLN A 113 0.37 -14.88 68.67
N GLN A 114 -0.46 -15.87 69.09
CA GLN A 114 -1.92 -15.83 69.45
C GLN A 114 -3.02 -15.40 68.41
N GLN A 115 -4.29 -15.89 68.43
CA GLN A 115 -5.01 -16.92 69.24
C GLN A 115 -6.26 -17.50 68.50
N LYS A 116 -6.56 -18.82 68.63
CA LYS A 116 -7.85 -19.59 68.43
C LYS A 116 -8.65 -19.41 67.09
N GLY A 117 -9.47 -20.34 66.55
CA GLY A 117 -10.03 -21.65 66.98
C GLY A 117 -10.39 -22.57 65.77
N PRO A 118 -11.14 -23.70 65.92
CA PRO A 118 -10.64 -24.98 65.36
C PRO A 118 -11.60 -25.92 64.57
N GLN A 119 -11.06 -27.08 64.11
CA GLN A 119 -11.69 -28.36 63.65
C GLN A 119 -12.28 -28.42 62.20
N GLN A 120 -12.29 -29.55 61.45
CA GLN A 120 -11.68 -30.90 61.55
C GLN A 120 -11.68 -31.66 60.18
N GLY A 121 -10.90 -32.75 60.02
CA GLY A 121 -10.94 -33.75 58.92
C GLY A 121 -10.22 -33.35 57.61
N GLN A 122 -9.34 -34.11 56.92
CA GLN A 122 -9.27 -35.55 56.54
C GLN A 122 -10.36 -36.00 55.53
N GLN A 123 -10.10 -36.83 54.51
CA GLN A 123 -9.02 -37.81 54.26
C GLN A 123 -8.89 -38.20 52.75
N GLN A 124 -7.73 -38.75 52.33
CA GLN A 124 -7.49 -39.93 51.41
C GLN A 124 -8.35 -40.20 50.12
N GLN A 125 -7.92 -40.94 49.06
CA GLN A 125 -6.64 -41.49 48.54
C GLN A 125 -6.89 -42.15 47.14
N LYS A 126 -5.82 -42.52 46.41
CA LYS A 126 -5.77 -43.39 45.19
C LYS A 126 -6.31 -42.77 43.88
N GLY A 127 -5.79 -43.10 42.70
CA GLY A 127 -4.55 -43.81 42.37
C GLY A 127 -4.54 -44.46 40.97
N LEU A 128 -3.34 -44.74 40.42
CA LEU A 128 -3.06 -45.61 39.25
C LEU A 128 -3.62 -45.14 37.88
N GLN A 129 -3.22 -45.66 36.70
CA GLN A 129 -1.95 -46.15 36.12
C GLN A 129 -2.22 -46.49 34.62
N GLN A 130 -1.18 -46.77 33.82
CA GLN A 130 -1.24 -47.43 32.48
C GLN A 130 -1.74 -46.56 31.31
N GLY A 131 -1.57 -47.05 30.06
CA GLY A 131 -2.13 -46.42 28.85
C GLY A 131 -1.18 -46.00 27.71
N GLN A 132 0.01 -46.60 27.57
CA GLN A 132 0.77 -46.48 26.29
C GLN A 132 0.18 -47.41 25.21
N GLN A 133 0.54 -47.16 23.94
CA GLN A 133 0.40 -48.07 22.77
C GLN A 133 -1.07 -48.25 22.27
N GLN A 134 -1.35 -48.55 20.98
CA GLN A 134 -0.47 -48.62 19.80
C GLN A 134 -1.18 -48.18 18.49
N GLN A 135 -0.34 -47.63 17.63
CA GLN A 135 -0.28 -47.60 16.16
C GLN A 135 -1.14 -48.56 15.29
N LYS A 136 -1.56 -48.06 14.10
CA LYS A 136 -1.67 -48.73 12.76
C LYS A 136 -2.65 -49.92 12.62
N GLY A 137 -3.17 -50.30 11.45
CA GLY A 137 -3.01 -49.82 10.05
C GLY A 137 -4.29 -49.18 9.45
N LEU A 138 -4.40 -48.83 8.16
CA LEU A 138 -4.35 -49.65 6.93
C LEU A 138 -5.51 -50.67 6.89
N GLN A 139 -6.36 -50.77 5.85
CA GLN A 139 -6.40 -50.19 4.48
C GLN A 139 -7.88 -49.92 4.08
N GLN A 140 -8.20 -49.07 3.09
CA GLN A 140 -8.58 -49.45 1.71
C GLN A 140 -9.16 -50.88 1.57
N GLY A 141 -10.34 -51.12 0.99
CA GLY A 141 -11.33 -50.24 0.34
C GLY A 141 -12.33 -51.09 -0.46
N GLN A 142 -13.05 -50.47 -1.42
CA GLN A 142 -14.03 -51.12 -2.33
C GLN A 142 -15.38 -51.53 -1.67
N GLN A 143 -16.53 -51.59 -2.37
CA GLN A 143 -16.95 -51.02 -3.68
C GLN A 143 -18.49 -50.93 -3.80
N GLN A 144 -18.97 -50.20 -4.83
CA GLN A 144 -20.26 -50.34 -5.55
C GLN A 144 -21.61 -50.40 -4.79
N GLN A 145 -22.49 -49.46 -5.18
CA GLN A 145 -23.72 -49.73 -5.96
C GLN A 145 -24.07 -48.42 -6.70
N LYS A 146 -24.24 -48.37 -8.03
CA LYS A 146 -25.39 -48.86 -8.83
C LYS A 146 -26.75 -48.38 -8.28
N GLY A 147 -27.32 -47.36 -8.90
CA GLY A 147 -28.73 -46.99 -8.72
C GLY A 147 -29.64 -47.56 -9.84
N PRO A 148 -30.97 -47.51 -9.69
CA PRO A 148 -31.93 -47.93 -10.72
C PRO A 148 -32.28 -46.81 -11.72
N GLN A 149 -33.02 -47.17 -12.77
CA GLN A 149 -33.45 -46.27 -13.85
C GLN A 149 -34.84 -45.65 -13.62
N GLN A 150 -35.00 -44.44 -14.14
CA GLN A 150 -36.11 -43.92 -14.96
C GLN A 150 -37.57 -44.32 -14.69
N GLY A 151 -38.43 -43.30 -14.63
CA GLY A 151 -39.74 -43.29 -15.27
C GLY A 151 -39.82 -42.13 -16.27
N GLN A 152 -40.40 -42.34 -17.45
CA GLN A 152 -40.71 -41.30 -18.43
C GLN A 152 -42.22 -41.21 -18.65
N GLN A 153 -42.76 -39.99 -18.82
CA GLN A 153 -43.82 -39.59 -19.79
C GLN A 153 -44.27 -38.15 -19.41
N GLN A 154 -44.13 -37.16 -20.30
CA GLN A 154 -44.96 -36.80 -21.48
C GLN A 154 -46.15 -35.87 -21.16
N GLN A 155 -46.12 -34.71 -21.81
CA GLN A 155 -47.20 -33.85 -22.29
C GLN A 155 -48.62 -33.95 -21.68
N LYS A 156 -49.13 -32.79 -21.21
CA LYS A 156 -50.48 -32.29 -21.59
C LYS A 156 -50.67 -30.81 -21.21
N GLY A 157 -51.22 -30.03 -22.15
CA GLY A 157 -52.23 -29.00 -21.84
C GLY A 157 -53.62 -29.55 -22.20
N PRO A 158 -54.67 -28.73 -22.44
CA PRO A 158 -54.68 -27.26 -22.54
C PRO A 158 -55.88 -26.62 -21.75
N HIS A 159 -56.42 -25.48 -22.25
CA HIS A 159 -57.65 -24.77 -21.84
C HIS A 159 -57.62 -23.93 -20.54
N GLN A 160 -58.56 -23.00 -20.29
CA GLN A 160 -59.08 -21.84 -21.08
C GLN A 160 -60.15 -21.08 -20.25
N GLY A 161 -60.52 -19.86 -20.67
CA GLY A 161 -61.52 -18.99 -20.02
C GLY A 161 -60.89 -17.64 -19.63
N GLN A 162 -60.93 -16.55 -20.41
CA GLN A 162 -61.99 -15.85 -21.16
C GLN A 162 -63.06 -15.15 -20.31
N GLN A 163 -62.92 -13.82 -20.18
CA GLN A 163 -63.86 -12.77 -20.64
C GLN A 163 -63.00 -11.46 -20.81
N GLN A 164 -63.07 -10.61 -21.85
CA GLN A 164 -64.15 -9.99 -22.64
C GLN A 164 -64.94 -8.91 -21.85
N GLN A 165 -65.16 -7.66 -22.28
CA GLN A 165 -64.78 -6.84 -23.48
C GLN A 165 -64.29 -5.42 -22.98
N LYS A 166 -64.14 -4.28 -23.70
CA LYS A 166 -64.53 -3.74 -25.04
C LYS A 166 -63.47 -2.75 -25.58
N GLY A 167 -63.60 -2.37 -26.86
CA GLY A 167 -63.07 -1.12 -27.47
C GLY A 167 -64.24 -0.23 -27.96
N PRO A 168 -64.14 0.57 -29.06
CA PRO A 168 -63.04 0.65 -30.04
C PRO A 168 -62.73 2.08 -30.63
N GLN A 169 -61.84 2.14 -31.66
CA GLN A 169 -61.83 3.10 -32.81
C GLN A 169 -61.49 4.61 -32.58
N GLN A 170 -60.95 5.40 -33.55
CA GLN A 170 -60.17 5.15 -34.79
C GLN A 170 -59.49 6.46 -35.29
N GLY A 171 -58.50 6.41 -36.22
CA GLY A 171 -58.02 7.58 -36.98
C GLY A 171 -56.63 7.46 -37.67
N GLN A 172 -56.51 7.87 -38.94
CA GLN A 172 -55.27 8.03 -39.73
C GLN A 172 -55.43 9.17 -40.79
N PRO A 173 -54.63 9.29 -41.89
CA PRO A 173 -53.48 10.19 -42.06
C PRO A 173 -53.72 11.28 -43.17
N PRO A 174 -52.73 12.06 -43.68
CA PRO A 174 -51.91 11.62 -44.84
C PRO A 174 -50.48 12.26 -45.06
N GLN A 175 -49.65 11.64 -45.95
CA GLN A 175 -48.64 12.18 -46.93
C GLN A 175 -47.55 13.24 -46.54
N GLY A 176 -46.36 13.40 -47.18
CA GLY A 176 -45.58 12.56 -48.14
C GLY A 176 -44.43 13.30 -48.93
N VAL A 177 -43.24 12.67 -49.09
CA VAL A 177 -42.10 12.89 -50.08
C VAL A 177 -41.38 14.28 -50.23
N PRO A 178 -40.20 14.44 -50.90
CA PRO A 178 -38.99 13.59 -51.11
C PRO A 178 -37.59 14.32 -50.93
N PHE A 179 -36.49 13.66 -51.35
CA PHE A 179 -35.06 14.09 -51.49
C PHE A 179 -34.80 15.14 -52.63
N PRO A 180 -33.64 15.86 -52.76
CA PRO A 180 -32.27 15.28 -53.00
C PRO A 180 -31.03 16.12 -52.52
N SER A 181 -29.85 15.83 -53.09
CA SER A 181 -28.48 16.20 -52.65
C SER A 181 -27.65 17.00 -53.67
N GLN A 182 -26.58 17.69 -53.22
CA GLN A 182 -25.32 18.10 -53.91
C GLN A 182 -24.47 18.97 -52.95
N GLN A 183 -23.21 19.37 -53.14
CA GLN A 183 -21.95 18.83 -53.70
C GLN A 183 -20.85 19.90 -53.45
N GLN A 184 -19.59 19.47 -53.38
CA GLN A 184 -18.30 20.18 -53.53
C GLN A 184 -18.20 21.73 -53.75
N GLN A 185 -17.30 22.36 -52.97
CA GLN A 185 -16.11 23.13 -53.41
C GLN A 185 -15.16 23.27 -52.20
N LYS A 186 -13.86 22.92 -52.27
CA LYS A 186 -12.68 23.64 -52.82
C LYS A 186 -12.39 25.01 -52.19
N GLY A 187 -11.14 25.22 -51.77
CA GLY A 187 -10.55 26.52 -51.39
C GLY A 187 -10.17 27.36 -52.61
N PRO A 188 -9.17 28.29 -52.57
CA PRO A 188 -7.90 28.22 -51.80
C PRO A 188 -7.97 28.89 -50.39
N GLN A 189 -7.03 29.66 -49.81
CA GLN A 189 -5.78 30.31 -50.25
C GLN A 189 -4.74 30.47 -49.10
N GLN A 190 -3.84 31.46 -49.18
CA GLN A 190 -2.71 31.74 -48.27
C GLN A 190 -2.51 33.25 -48.06
N GLY A 191 -1.89 33.62 -46.94
CA GLY A 191 -1.29 34.92 -46.57
C GLY A 191 -0.75 34.77 -45.14
N GLN A 192 0.50 35.10 -44.77
CA GLN A 192 1.23 36.39 -44.88
C GLN A 192 0.44 37.55 -44.24
N GLN A 193 0.98 38.36 -43.31
CA GLN A 193 2.37 38.52 -42.81
C GLN A 193 2.34 38.89 -41.30
N GLN A 194 3.44 38.92 -40.54
CA GLN A 194 4.22 40.14 -40.15
C GLN A 194 3.38 41.44 -39.99
N GLN A 195 3.59 42.33 -39.01
CA GLN A 195 4.74 42.53 -38.10
C GLN A 195 4.39 43.36 -36.83
N ILE A 196 5.44 43.62 -36.02
CA ILE A 196 5.71 44.75 -35.08
C ILE A 196 4.70 45.93 -35.08
N GLY A 197 4.37 46.61 -33.97
CA GLY A 197 4.85 46.53 -32.57
C GLY A 197 4.98 47.94 -31.92
N LEU A 198 5.68 48.05 -30.77
CA LEU A 198 6.11 49.29 -30.07
C LEU A 198 4.99 50.16 -29.40
N GLN A 199 5.24 51.07 -28.43
CA GLN A 199 6.19 51.15 -27.29
C GLN A 199 5.78 52.33 -26.36
N GLN A 200 6.52 52.51 -25.24
CA GLN A 200 6.62 53.69 -24.34
C GLN A 200 5.60 53.76 -23.17
N GLY A 201 5.95 54.29 -21.99
CA GLY A 201 7.23 54.91 -21.58
C GLY A 201 7.54 54.84 -20.06
N GLN A 202 8.70 55.37 -19.65
CA GLN A 202 9.17 55.52 -18.25
C GLN A 202 9.07 56.98 -17.77
N PRO A 203 9.31 57.26 -16.47
CA PRO A 203 10.52 58.05 -16.13
C PRO A 203 11.47 57.39 -15.10
N LEU A 204 12.57 58.08 -14.79
CA LEU A 204 13.73 57.67 -13.96
C LEU A 204 14.12 58.75 -12.93
N LEU A 205 14.94 58.39 -11.91
CA LEU A 205 16.06 59.14 -11.25
C LEU A 205 16.43 58.46 -9.90
N ALA A 206 17.67 57.99 -9.69
CA ALA A 206 18.83 58.63 -9.00
C ALA A 206 18.86 58.40 -7.44
N GLN A 207 20.00 58.25 -6.72
CA GLN A 207 21.44 58.19 -7.03
C GLN A 207 22.26 57.45 -5.90
N GLN A 208 23.61 57.47 -5.95
CA GLN A 208 24.59 56.77 -5.06
C GLN A 208 25.47 57.79 -4.26
N PRO A 209 26.30 57.46 -3.22
CA PRO A 209 27.63 56.78 -3.38
C PRO A 209 28.22 56.00 -2.14
N GLN A 210 29.56 55.80 -2.13
CA GLN A 210 30.47 55.02 -1.22
C GLN A 210 31.32 55.94 -0.27
N PRO A 211 32.44 55.60 0.47
CA PRO A 211 33.45 54.48 0.36
C PRO A 211 34.19 53.93 1.64
N SER A 212 35.21 53.05 1.42
CA SER A 212 36.42 52.69 2.27
C SER A 212 36.28 51.96 3.63
N GLY A 213 37.21 51.10 4.11
CA GLY A 213 38.44 50.48 3.53
C GLY A 213 39.30 49.62 4.51
N GLU A 214 40.18 48.73 3.98
CA GLU A 214 41.37 48.02 4.60
C GLU A 214 41.22 47.04 5.82
N ASP A 215 42.10 46.06 6.12
CA ASP A 215 43.05 45.17 5.36
C ASP A 215 43.60 44.02 6.28
N LYS A 216 44.27 42.97 5.71
CA LYS A 216 45.19 41.95 6.32
C LYS A 216 44.60 40.82 7.24
N SER A 217 45.21 39.64 7.44
CA SER A 217 46.12 38.79 6.60
C SER A 217 46.32 37.35 7.15
N GLN A 218 46.39 36.36 6.24
CA GLN A 218 47.23 35.13 6.26
C GLN A 218 47.01 33.97 7.30
N LYS A 219 47.76 32.87 7.06
CA LYS A 219 47.80 31.52 7.70
C LYS A 219 49.10 31.40 8.56
N PRO A 220 49.64 30.24 9.06
CA PRO A 220 49.24 28.82 8.91
C PRO A 220 49.47 27.82 10.10
N SER A 221 49.08 26.56 9.83
CA SER A 221 49.77 25.27 10.13
C SER A 221 49.81 24.58 11.52
N SER A 222 49.69 23.23 11.41
CA SER A 222 50.40 22.14 12.12
C SER A 222 50.15 21.78 13.60
N HIS A 223 49.76 20.50 13.79
CA HIS A 223 50.14 19.59 14.90
C HIS A 223 49.70 19.96 16.34
N SER A 224 49.67 19.06 17.34
CA SER A 224 49.54 17.59 17.45
C SER A 224 49.19 17.24 18.93
N GLY A 225 48.94 15.96 19.28
CA GLY A 225 48.99 15.51 20.69
C GLY A 225 47.66 15.38 21.46
N ASP A 226 46.98 14.25 21.23
CA ASP A 226 46.67 13.17 22.19
C ASP A 226 46.39 13.39 23.73
N SER A 227 45.71 12.38 24.29
CA SER A 227 45.70 11.89 25.70
C SER A 227 44.98 12.64 26.85
N GLN A 228 43.90 11.97 27.32
CA GLN A 228 43.55 11.56 28.71
C GLN A 228 43.87 12.47 29.94
N GLY A 229 42.92 12.61 30.88
CA GLY A 229 43.24 13.08 32.25
C GLY A 229 42.07 13.21 33.24
N LYS A 230 41.94 12.28 34.19
CA LYS A 230 40.86 12.15 35.19
C LYS A 230 40.90 13.16 36.38
N LYS A 231 39.70 13.57 36.82
CA LYS A 231 39.14 13.52 38.22
C LYS A 231 39.42 14.58 39.33
N ASP A 232 38.30 14.87 40.02
CA ASP A 232 38.05 14.99 41.48
C ASP A 232 38.51 16.20 42.36
N LYS A 233 37.51 17.06 42.70
CA LYS A 233 37.07 17.51 44.07
C LYS A 233 38.00 18.38 44.97
N PRO A 234 37.43 19.28 45.83
CA PRO A 234 36.99 18.89 47.18
C PRO A 234 35.78 19.65 47.84
N THR A 235 35.58 19.31 49.12
CA THR A 235 34.70 19.71 50.28
C THR A 235 34.43 21.21 50.57
N ALA A 236 33.52 21.65 51.49
CA ALA A 236 32.44 21.03 52.33
C ALA A 236 31.48 22.11 52.96
N LYS A 237 30.57 21.71 53.88
CA LYS A 237 29.51 22.51 54.55
C LYS A 237 29.91 23.08 55.93
N PRO A 238 29.02 23.89 56.55
CA PRO A 238 28.55 23.57 57.93
C PRO A 238 27.15 22.88 58.07
N GLN A 239 26.13 23.59 58.60
CA GLN A 239 24.97 23.09 59.40
C GLN A 239 23.72 24.00 59.16
N LYS A 240 22.48 23.90 59.71
CA LYS A 240 21.73 23.09 60.74
C LYS A 240 20.18 23.30 60.49
N ASP A 241 19.13 22.81 61.18
CA ASP A 241 18.90 21.81 62.26
C ASP A 241 17.41 21.27 62.25
N LYS A 242 17.12 20.33 63.19
CA LYS A 242 15.90 19.98 63.99
C LYS A 242 14.51 20.70 63.81
N GLU A 243 13.34 20.04 63.99
CA GLU A 243 13.03 18.62 64.28
C GLU A 243 11.54 18.19 64.02
N ASN A 244 11.33 16.86 63.95
CA ASN A 244 10.16 16.05 64.41
C ASN A 244 9.00 15.53 63.50
N GLN A 245 8.78 14.20 63.65
CA GLN A 245 7.56 13.38 63.47
C GLN A 245 7.11 12.85 62.06
N PRO A 246 6.36 11.71 62.00
CA PRO A 246 6.70 10.60 61.10
C PRO A 246 5.85 10.43 59.82
N PRO A 247 6.36 9.68 58.81
CA PRO A 247 5.70 9.53 57.51
C PRO A 247 4.52 8.53 57.49
N LYS A 248 3.39 8.94 56.92
CA LYS A 248 2.34 8.02 56.44
C LYS A 248 2.61 7.62 54.98
N LYS A 249 2.22 6.40 54.61
CA LYS A 249 2.36 5.84 53.25
C LYS A 249 1.55 6.69 52.25
N ILE A 250 2.14 6.99 51.09
CA ILE A 250 1.45 7.54 49.92
C ILE A 250 1.54 6.51 48.79
N ASP A 251 0.41 6.29 48.12
CA ASP A 251 0.28 5.36 47.00
C ASP A 251 0.88 5.95 45.71
N SER A 252 1.64 5.14 44.97
CA SER A 252 2.49 5.61 43.88
C SER A 252 1.81 5.49 42.51
N GLY A 253 0.77 6.31 42.30
CA GLY A 253 0.16 6.50 40.98
C GLY A 253 1.18 7.06 39.96
N PRO A 254 1.15 6.63 38.69
CA PRO A 254 2.17 7.01 37.71
C PRO A 254 2.05 8.48 37.32
N LEU A 255 3.09 9.27 37.63
CA LEU A 255 3.20 10.68 37.25
C LEU A 255 3.19 10.85 35.71
N PRO A 256 2.49 11.87 35.17
CA PRO A 256 2.49 12.13 33.74
C PRO A 256 3.87 12.63 33.28
N MET A 257 4.50 11.88 32.38
CA MET A 257 5.77 12.32 31.78
C MET A 257 5.56 13.62 30.99
N SER A 258 6.11 14.71 31.50
CA SER A 258 6.20 15.97 30.76
C SER A 258 6.96 15.74 29.45
N LYS A 259 6.32 16.09 28.33
CA LYS A 259 6.97 16.09 27.02
C LYS A 259 8.00 17.22 27.01
N LYS A 260 9.27 16.90 27.23
CA LYS A 260 10.37 17.80 26.87
C LYS A 260 10.19 18.19 25.40
N SER A 261 10.05 19.49 25.14
CA SER A 261 10.10 20.03 23.79
C SER A 261 11.40 19.58 23.12
N PRO A 262 11.39 19.20 21.83
CA PRO A 262 12.64 18.91 21.13
C PRO A 262 13.54 20.15 21.18
N SER A 263 14.84 19.93 21.39
CA SER A 263 15.83 21.00 21.26
C SER A 263 15.78 21.61 19.86
N HIS A 264 16.13 22.89 19.75
CA HIS A 264 16.17 23.61 18.47
C HIS A 264 17.17 22.95 17.51
N GLN A 265 16.69 22.00 16.70
CA GLN A 265 17.38 21.59 15.48
C GLN A 265 17.35 22.76 14.49
N PRO A 266 18.41 22.99 13.71
CA PRO A 266 18.39 24.03 12.68
C PRO A 266 17.32 23.68 11.65
N LEU A 267 16.36 24.59 11.42
CA LEU A 267 15.40 24.43 10.34
C LEU A 267 16.12 24.52 9.00
N PHE A 268 15.96 23.50 8.17
CA PHE A 268 16.46 23.51 6.80
C PHE A 268 15.37 24.10 5.89
N PRO A 269 15.54 25.32 5.35
CA PRO A 269 14.54 25.89 4.45
C PRO A 269 14.46 25.04 3.17
N ILE A 270 13.27 24.56 2.84
CA ILE A 270 13.03 23.80 1.60
C ILE A 270 13.37 24.72 0.41
N PRO A 271 14.16 24.24 -0.58
CA PRO A 271 14.58 25.07 -1.70
C PRO A 271 13.39 25.42 -2.58
N HIS A 272 13.30 26.70 -2.95
CA HIS A 272 12.34 27.12 -3.97
C HIS A 272 12.65 26.40 -5.29
N ARG A 273 11.61 26.16 -6.09
CA ARG A 273 11.75 25.77 -7.50
C ARG A 273 12.40 26.90 -8.29
N LYS A 274 13.07 26.56 -9.39
CA LYS A 274 13.86 27.49 -10.21
C LYS A 274 13.20 27.82 -11.56
N GLY A 275 12.22 27.04 -11.98
CA GLY A 275 11.43 27.27 -13.19
C GLY A 275 10.20 26.37 -13.21
N VAL A 276 9.94 25.78 -14.38
CA VAL A 276 9.03 24.64 -14.59
C VAL A 276 9.73 23.65 -15.51
N GLY A 277 9.35 22.38 -15.50
CA GLY A 277 9.89 21.41 -16.46
C GLY A 277 9.49 21.76 -17.90
N THR A 278 10.40 21.51 -18.84
CA THR A 278 10.27 21.89 -20.25
C THR A 278 10.27 20.70 -21.20
N LEU A 279 10.85 19.56 -20.79
CA LEU A 279 10.98 18.35 -21.60
C LEU A 279 9.66 17.57 -21.69
N GLY A 280 9.54 16.82 -22.79
CA GLY A 280 8.37 15.99 -23.10
C GLY A 280 7.29 16.71 -23.91
N ARG A 281 6.41 15.94 -24.55
CA ARG A 281 5.31 16.47 -25.37
C ARG A 281 4.25 17.10 -24.47
N ARG A 282 3.95 18.39 -24.69
CA ARG A 282 2.85 19.09 -23.99
C ARG A 282 1.48 18.46 -24.32
N THR A 283 0.62 18.35 -23.32
CA THR A 283 -0.81 18.05 -23.45
C THR A 283 -1.58 18.65 -22.25
N GLN A 284 -2.87 18.34 -22.13
CA GLN A 284 -3.68 18.69 -20.96
C GLN A 284 -4.40 17.47 -20.41
N VAL A 285 -4.57 17.43 -19.10
CA VAL A 285 -5.32 16.38 -18.38
C VAL A 285 -6.37 17.01 -17.48
N GLU A 286 -7.50 16.33 -17.30
CA GLU A 286 -8.45 16.68 -16.25
C GLU A 286 -8.00 16.07 -14.93
N VAL A 287 -8.18 16.80 -13.83
CA VAL A 287 -7.80 16.36 -12.48
C VAL A 287 -9.04 16.18 -11.61
N ASN A 288 -9.02 15.25 -10.65
CA ASN A 288 -10.10 15.13 -9.66
C ASN A 288 -10.04 16.20 -8.55
N GLN A 289 -9.65 17.43 -8.90
CA GLN A 289 -9.60 18.59 -8.03
C GLN A 289 -10.56 19.65 -8.56
N LEU A 290 -11.41 20.16 -7.66
CA LEU A 290 -12.41 21.19 -7.92
C LEU A 290 -11.86 22.54 -7.47
N PRO A 291 -11.78 23.57 -8.33
CA PRO A 291 -11.37 24.91 -7.92
C PRO A 291 -12.31 25.46 -6.84
N LEU A 292 -11.74 25.98 -5.75
CA LEU A 292 -12.49 26.71 -4.74
C LEU A 292 -12.47 28.21 -5.05
N ASN A 293 -13.63 28.84 -5.05
CA ASN A 293 -13.71 30.29 -4.99
C ASN A 293 -13.72 30.71 -3.50
N LEU A 294 -12.66 31.40 -3.08
CA LEU A 294 -12.48 31.94 -1.72
C LEU A 294 -12.53 33.47 -1.69
N SER A 295 -12.96 34.13 -2.77
CA SER A 295 -13.04 35.61 -2.85
C SER A 295 -14.02 36.24 -1.84
N LYS A 296 -14.95 35.45 -1.30
CA LYS A 296 -15.94 35.85 -0.28
C LYS A 296 -15.69 35.23 1.09
N LEU A 297 -14.56 34.51 1.27
CA LEU A 297 -14.20 33.83 2.51
C LEU A 297 -14.17 34.82 3.68
N CYS A 298 -14.80 34.47 4.79
CA CYS A 298 -14.81 35.31 5.99
C CYS A 298 -13.38 35.63 6.49
N PRO A 299 -13.07 36.88 6.87
CA PRO A 299 -11.69 37.31 7.19
C PRO A 299 -11.17 36.72 8.51
N GLU A 300 -12.07 36.44 9.45
CA GLU A 300 -11.81 35.68 10.67
C GLU A 300 -12.74 34.46 10.74
N ILE A 301 -12.19 33.29 11.04
CA ILE A 301 -12.95 32.11 11.46
C ILE A 301 -12.75 31.90 12.96
N TYR A 302 -13.83 31.73 13.70
CA TYR A 302 -13.84 31.52 15.15
C TYR A 302 -13.79 30.01 15.42
N HIS A 303 -12.73 29.53 16.08
CA HIS A 303 -12.58 28.14 16.48
C HIS A 303 -12.93 27.97 17.95
N TYR A 304 -13.89 27.08 18.22
CA TYR A 304 -14.35 26.70 19.54
C TYR A 304 -13.95 25.26 19.85
N ASP A 305 -13.37 25.04 21.02
CA ASP A 305 -13.23 23.72 21.62
C ASP A 305 -14.57 23.27 22.22
N VAL A 306 -14.92 22.01 21.99
CA VAL A 306 -16.13 21.34 22.47
C VAL A 306 -15.73 20.24 23.45
N ALA A 307 -16.13 20.40 24.71
CA ALA A 307 -16.07 19.37 25.73
C ALA A 307 -17.47 18.80 25.98
N ILE A 308 -17.58 17.48 26.16
CA ILE A 308 -18.83 16.77 26.44
C ILE A 308 -18.55 15.77 27.56
N ASP A 309 -19.27 15.89 28.66
CA ASP A 309 -19.12 15.07 29.86
C ASP A 309 -20.41 14.29 30.19
N PRO A 310 -20.33 13.09 30.81
CA PRO A 310 -19.13 12.25 30.91
C PRO A 310 -18.66 11.73 29.55
N ASP A 311 -17.39 11.36 29.44
CA ASP A 311 -16.79 10.84 28.21
C ASP A 311 -17.53 9.56 27.75
N LYS A 312 -18.15 9.65 26.58
CA LYS A 312 -19.22 8.75 26.14
C LYS A 312 -19.14 8.44 24.63
N PRO A 313 -19.85 7.42 24.12
CA PRO A 313 -19.63 6.88 22.78
C PRO A 313 -19.74 7.90 21.63
N LYS A 314 -18.70 7.94 20.79
CA LYS A 314 -18.49 8.90 19.67
C LYS A 314 -19.69 9.15 18.75
N ARG A 315 -20.65 8.23 18.66
CA ARG A 315 -21.89 8.41 17.90
C ARG A 315 -22.77 9.57 18.41
N PHE A 316 -22.73 9.88 19.70
CA PHE A 316 -23.55 10.94 20.30
C PHE A 316 -22.97 12.34 20.11
N LEU A 317 -21.68 12.48 19.82
CA LEU A 317 -21.01 13.79 19.72
C LEU A 317 -21.67 14.69 18.65
N ARG A 318 -22.04 14.13 17.49
CA ARG A 318 -22.72 14.92 16.43
C ARG A 318 -24.16 15.31 16.82
N PRO A 319 -25.04 14.39 17.29
CA PRO A 319 -26.36 14.75 17.83
C PRO A 319 -26.34 15.79 18.96
N ILE A 320 -25.46 15.65 19.96
CA ILE A 320 -25.37 16.59 21.09
C ILE A 320 -25.00 17.98 20.59
N VAL A 321 -23.98 18.09 19.73
CA VAL A 321 -23.57 19.38 19.16
C VAL A 321 -24.65 19.97 18.24
N ALA A 322 -25.42 19.14 17.52
CA ALA A 322 -26.53 19.61 16.69
C ALA A 322 -27.67 20.21 17.55
N GLU A 323 -28.04 19.55 18.65
CA GLU A 323 -29.04 20.09 19.60
C GLU A 323 -28.51 21.36 20.32
N PHE A 324 -27.23 21.41 20.66
CA PHE A 324 -26.60 22.62 21.21
C PHE A 324 -26.65 23.80 20.22
N ILE A 325 -26.34 23.55 18.94
CA ILE A 325 -26.43 24.56 17.88
C ILE A 325 -27.88 25.04 17.73
N LYS A 326 -28.84 24.12 17.69
CA LYS A 326 -30.28 24.43 17.61
C LYS A 326 -30.78 25.30 18.77
N ARG A 327 -30.27 25.10 19.99
CA ARG A 327 -30.63 25.89 21.19
C ARG A 327 -29.92 27.23 21.29
N HIS A 328 -28.59 27.27 21.06
CA HIS A 328 -27.73 28.41 21.42
C HIS A 328 -27.08 29.14 20.25
N CYS A 329 -27.31 28.69 19.00
CA CYS A 329 -26.69 29.24 17.78
C CYS A 329 -27.73 29.55 16.69
N ASN A 330 -28.96 29.92 17.06
CA ASN A 330 -30.01 30.25 16.09
C ASN A 330 -29.55 31.36 15.12
N GLY A 331 -29.73 31.16 13.82
CA GLY A 331 -29.23 32.05 12.77
C GLY A 331 -27.74 31.91 12.43
N PHE A 332 -27.03 30.89 12.93
CA PHE A 332 -25.63 30.56 12.61
C PHE A 332 -25.49 29.10 12.19
N ASN A 333 -24.58 28.83 11.25
CA ASN A 333 -24.33 27.50 10.69
C ASN A 333 -22.88 27.02 10.97
N PRO A 334 -22.51 26.78 12.24
CA PRO A 334 -21.14 26.37 12.58
C PRO A 334 -20.83 24.91 12.20
N ALA A 335 -19.59 24.67 11.79
CA ALA A 335 -19.11 23.40 11.26
C ALA A 335 -18.41 22.55 12.33
N PHE A 336 -18.93 21.36 12.64
CA PHE A 336 -18.35 20.47 13.66
C PHE A 336 -17.54 19.31 13.06
N ASP A 337 -16.31 19.12 13.54
CA ASP A 337 -15.41 18.06 13.06
C ASP A 337 -15.84 16.63 13.42
N GLY A 338 -16.76 16.49 14.39
CA GLY A 338 -17.26 15.20 14.88
C GLY A 338 -16.46 14.64 16.05
N LYS A 339 -15.60 15.44 16.68
CA LYS A 339 -14.79 15.08 17.85
C LYS A 339 -14.85 16.17 18.93
N LYS A 340 -14.22 17.31 18.68
CA LYS A 340 -14.00 18.39 19.66
C LYS A 340 -13.86 19.79 19.06
N ASN A 341 -13.81 19.94 17.74
CA ASN A 341 -13.47 21.22 17.10
C ASN A 341 -14.70 21.73 16.33
N LEU A 342 -15.23 22.88 16.76
CA LEU A 342 -16.35 23.59 16.13
C LEU A 342 -15.83 24.90 15.52
N TYR A 343 -16.24 25.23 14.30
CA TYR A 343 -15.80 26.44 13.60
C TYR A 343 -17.00 27.28 13.20
N ALA A 344 -16.91 28.60 13.30
CA ALA A 344 -17.96 29.53 12.86
C ALA A 344 -17.36 30.70 12.05
N ALA A 345 -18.06 31.15 11.03
CA ALA A 345 -17.66 32.29 10.19
C ALA A 345 -17.92 33.66 10.85
N ARG A 346 -18.66 33.67 11.97
CA ARG A 346 -18.98 34.81 12.82
C ARG A 346 -18.87 34.36 14.27
N GLN A 347 -18.70 35.28 15.21
CA GLN A 347 -18.72 34.93 16.63
C GLN A 347 -20.11 34.40 17.02
N LEU A 348 -20.16 33.25 17.70
CA LEU A 348 -21.42 32.67 18.19
C LEU A 348 -22.06 33.60 19.24
N PRO A 349 -23.39 33.64 19.37
CA PRO A 349 -24.09 34.72 20.07
C PRO A 349 -23.86 34.73 21.60
N PHE A 350 -23.32 33.65 22.16
CA PHE A 350 -22.85 33.57 23.55
C PHE A 350 -21.41 34.09 23.75
N GLY A 351 -20.78 34.64 22.73
CA GLY A 351 -19.45 35.26 22.80
C GLY A 351 -18.31 34.24 22.91
N THR A 352 -17.88 33.95 24.14
CA THR A 352 -16.61 33.24 24.43
C THR A 352 -16.78 31.86 25.05
N SER A 353 -17.87 31.59 25.78
CA SER A 353 -18.12 30.27 26.37
C SER A 353 -19.59 30.07 26.70
N LYS A 354 -20.13 28.88 26.42
CA LYS A 354 -21.47 28.47 26.84
C LYS A 354 -21.51 26.99 27.14
N SER A 355 -22.21 26.64 28.22
CA SER A 355 -22.48 25.27 28.65
C SER A 355 -23.99 25.03 28.66
N ASP A 356 -24.40 23.80 28.41
CA ASP A 356 -25.80 23.35 28.43
C ASP A 356 -25.91 21.86 28.76
N GLN A 357 -27.05 21.45 29.31
CA GLN A 357 -27.36 20.05 29.63
C GLN A 357 -28.26 19.48 28.54
N ILE A 358 -27.76 18.47 27.82
CA ILE A 358 -28.44 17.89 26.67
C ILE A 358 -28.74 16.42 26.93
N THR A 359 -30.03 16.12 27.02
CA THR A 359 -30.56 14.77 27.14
C THR A 359 -30.67 14.15 25.75
N MET A 360 -29.98 13.04 25.51
CA MET A 360 -30.10 12.23 24.30
C MET A 360 -30.84 10.93 24.63
N ILE A 361 -31.84 10.58 23.84
CA ILE A 361 -32.47 9.25 23.92
C ILE A 361 -31.49 8.21 23.37
N ASN A 362 -31.18 7.21 24.18
CA ASN A 362 -30.43 6.02 23.82
C ASN A 362 -31.40 4.84 23.63
N GLU A 363 -31.87 4.66 22.40
CA GLU A 363 -32.77 3.58 21.94
C GLU A 363 -32.28 2.16 22.29
N GLU A 364 -31.02 2.01 22.68
CA GLU A 364 -30.40 0.76 23.11
C GLU A 364 -30.73 0.38 24.57
N ARG A 365 -31.60 1.14 25.25
CA ARG A 365 -32.04 0.90 26.63
C ARG A 365 -33.56 0.95 26.74
N VAL A 366 -34.09 0.15 27.68
CA VAL A 366 -35.53 0.04 27.99
C VAL A 366 -35.95 0.98 29.11
N SER A 367 -35.04 1.22 30.06
CA SER A 367 -35.19 2.08 31.22
C SER A 367 -33.90 2.88 31.41
N ASN A 368 -34.02 4.14 31.85
CA ASN A 368 -33.01 5.19 31.69
C ASN A 368 -32.37 5.16 30.29
N ASN A 369 -33.25 5.19 29.28
CA ASN A 369 -32.89 5.44 27.88
C ASN A 369 -32.37 6.87 27.69
N GLU A 370 -32.91 7.83 28.43
CA GLU A 370 -32.34 9.16 28.52
C GLU A 370 -30.91 9.11 29.10
N LEU A 371 -29.98 9.69 28.33
CA LEU A 371 -28.60 9.94 28.72
C LEU A 371 -28.38 11.44 28.72
N GLU A 372 -28.14 12.01 29.90
CA GLU A 372 -27.73 13.40 30.01
C GLU A 372 -26.24 13.57 29.68
N PHE A 373 -25.92 14.73 29.14
CA PHE A 373 -24.56 15.17 28.82
C PHE A 373 -24.41 16.65 29.15
N GLN A 374 -23.37 16.99 29.90
CA GLN A 374 -22.94 18.38 30.04
C GLN A 374 -22.06 18.71 28.84
N ILE A 375 -22.56 19.51 27.91
CA ILE A 375 -21.73 20.10 26.84
C ILE A 375 -21.20 21.47 27.30
N THR A 376 -19.97 21.79 26.90
CA THR A 376 -19.36 23.12 27.00
C THR A 376 -18.65 23.45 25.69
N VAL A 377 -18.96 24.61 25.12
CA VAL A 377 -18.38 25.12 23.88
C VAL A 377 -17.68 26.44 24.19
N LYS A 378 -16.35 26.48 24.05
CA LYS A 378 -15.48 27.59 24.45
C LYS A 378 -14.60 28.06 23.29
N LEU A 379 -14.56 29.37 23.05
CA LEU A 379 -13.71 30.00 22.05
C LEU A 379 -12.24 29.72 22.40
N ALA A 380 -11.52 29.07 21.48
CA ALA A 380 -10.13 28.68 21.64
C ALA A 380 -9.19 29.62 20.89
N GLN A 381 -9.56 30.05 19.67
CA GLN A 381 -8.77 31.00 18.87
C GLN A 381 -9.61 31.66 17.77
N LYS A 382 -9.14 32.82 17.30
CA LYS A 382 -9.54 33.40 16.01
C LYS A 382 -8.51 32.99 14.94
N ILE A 383 -8.97 32.67 13.73
CA ILE A 383 -8.15 32.23 12.61
C ILE A 383 -8.24 33.28 11.50
N ASN A 384 -7.17 34.04 11.30
CA ASN A 384 -7.08 35.04 10.23
C ASN A 384 -6.90 34.34 8.87
N THR A 385 -7.91 34.44 8.00
CA THR A 385 -7.92 33.75 6.70
C THR A 385 -7.11 34.45 5.63
N ASN A 386 -6.71 35.72 5.82
CA ASN A 386 -5.81 36.44 4.91
C ASN A 386 -4.43 35.75 4.77
N THR A 387 -4.08 34.87 5.71
CA THR A 387 -2.93 33.95 5.60
C THR A 387 -3.00 33.05 4.35
N ILE A 388 -4.20 32.68 3.89
CA ILE A 388 -4.42 31.94 2.64
C ILE A 388 -4.08 32.84 1.44
N THR A 389 -4.59 34.07 1.41
CA THR A 389 -4.33 35.04 0.35
C THR A 389 -2.83 35.36 0.26
N ALA A 390 -2.18 35.57 1.40
CA ALA A 390 -0.73 35.77 1.48
C ALA A 390 0.04 34.55 0.98
N PHE A 391 -0.35 33.33 1.37
CA PHE A 391 0.28 32.09 0.90
C PHE A 391 0.13 31.89 -0.62
N LEU A 392 -1.05 32.13 -1.19
CA LEU A 392 -1.27 32.06 -2.65
C LEU A 392 -0.45 33.13 -3.39
N ASN A 393 -0.41 34.36 -2.86
CA ASN A 393 0.39 35.46 -3.40
C ASN A 393 1.90 35.30 -3.16
N SER A 394 2.34 34.34 -2.33
CA SER A 394 3.77 34.10 -2.06
C SER A 394 4.58 33.78 -3.32
N ARG A 395 3.93 33.20 -4.34
CA ARG A 395 4.54 32.95 -5.66
C ARG A 395 4.95 34.24 -6.39
N THR A 396 4.22 35.34 -6.17
CA THR A 396 4.51 36.65 -6.78
C THR A 396 5.28 37.60 -5.86
N THR A 397 5.12 37.48 -4.53
CA THR A 397 5.86 38.32 -3.56
C THR A 397 7.22 37.72 -3.14
N GLY A 398 7.50 36.46 -3.49
CA GLY A 398 8.71 35.74 -3.10
C GLY A 398 8.80 35.33 -1.63
N GLN A 399 7.83 35.74 -0.79
CA GLN A 399 7.84 35.54 0.65
C GLN A 399 7.85 34.06 1.05
N ARG A 400 8.60 33.73 2.11
CA ARG A 400 8.57 32.40 2.73
C ARG A 400 7.44 32.33 3.76
N LEU A 401 6.32 31.78 3.32
CA LEU A 401 5.14 31.51 4.15
C LEU A 401 4.87 30.00 4.18
N ASP A 402 4.67 29.45 5.36
CA ASP A 402 4.20 28.08 5.56
C ASP A 402 2.75 27.92 5.09
N VAL A 403 2.37 26.68 4.78
CA VAL A 403 0.99 26.32 4.43
C VAL A 403 0.07 26.61 5.64
N PRO A 404 -0.97 27.46 5.53
CA PRO A 404 -1.80 27.90 6.67
C PRO A 404 -2.79 26.82 7.14
N GLN A 405 -2.26 25.72 7.70
CA GLN A 405 -2.99 24.50 8.07
C GLN A 405 -4.26 24.75 8.89
N THR A 406 -4.23 25.64 9.89
CA THR A 406 -5.39 25.92 10.74
C THR A 406 -6.57 26.48 9.95
N ALA A 407 -6.32 27.32 8.94
CA ALA A 407 -7.35 27.88 8.08
C ALA A 407 -7.85 26.84 7.04
N ILE A 408 -6.95 26.02 6.48
CA ILE A 408 -7.33 24.90 5.61
C ILE A 408 -8.19 23.89 6.38
N GLN A 409 -7.84 23.58 7.64
CA GLN A 409 -8.60 22.67 8.49
C GLN A 409 -10.01 23.19 8.76
N ALA A 410 -10.18 24.49 8.96
CA ALA A 410 -11.51 25.10 9.11
C ALA A 410 -12.35 24.97 7.83
N ILE A 411 -11.77 25.30 6.66
CA ILE A 411 -12.41 25.14 5.34
C ILE A 411 -12.77 23.66 5.08
N ASP A 412 -11.86 22.73 5.42
CA ASP A 412 -12.08 21.28 5.30
C ASP A 412 -13.22 20.79 6.21
N VAL A 413 -13.36 21.32 7.42
CA VAL A 413 -14.49 21.01 8.32
C VAL A 413 -15.81 21.62 7.81
N ALA A 414 -15.80 22.84 7.28
CA ALA A 414 -16.98 23.47 6.68
C ALA A 414 -17.48 22.71 5.45
N LEU A 415 -16.59 22.38 4.50
CA LEU A 415 -16.91 21.56 3.33
C LEU A 415 -17.35 20.14 3.71
N ARG A 416 -16.88 19.61 4.85
CA ARG A 416 -17.31 18.31 5.41
C ARG A 416 -18.68 18.33 6.10
N ALA A 417 -19.33 19.49 6.24
CA ALA A 417 -20.70 19.58 6.71
C ALA A 417 -21.73 19.29 5.61
N ALA A 418 -21.49 19.77 4.38
CA ALA A 418 -22.41 19.59 3.24
C ALA A 418 -22.85 18.13 2.98
N PRO A 419 -21.95 17.15 2.82
CA PRO A 419 -22.35 15.77 2.52
C PRO A 419 -23.03 15.03 3.69
N LEU A 420 -23.07 15.58 4.90
CA LEU A 420 -23.77 14.94 6.03
C LEU A 420 -25.29 15.06 5.92
N VAL A 421 -25.80 16.04 5.16
CA VAL A 421 -27.24 16.29 5.01
C VAL A 421 -27.96 15.12 4.31
N SER A 422 -27.29 14.41 3.39
CA SER A 422 -27.85 13.25 2.68
C SER A 422 -27.68 11.91 3.41
N GLY A 423 -27.39 11.92 4.71
CA GLY A 423 -27.32 10.72 5.56
C GLY A 423 -26.20 9.67 5.35
N PRO A 424 -25.07 9.89 4.66
CA PRO A 424 -24.03 8.88 4.52
C PRO A 424 -23.25 8.66 5.82
N VAL A 425 -22.67 7.47 5.99
CA VAL A 425 -21.85 7.12 7.16
C VAL A 425 -20.44 7.74 7.00
N PRO A 426 -20.02 8.66 7.89
CA PRO A 426 -18.70 9.29 7.80
C PRO A 426 -17.62 8.42 8.46
N VAL A 427 -16.55 8.13 7.73
CA VAL A 427 -15.36 7.41 8.22
C VAL A 427 -14.10 8.18 7.81
N GLY A 428 -13.54 8.95 8.75
CA GLY A 428 -12.36 9.78 8.50
C GLY A 428 -12.68 10.99 7.62
N ARG A 429 -12.08 11.04 6.42
CA ARG A 429 -12.37 12.03 5.37
C ARG A 429 -13.26 11.47 4.24
N SER A 430 -13.89 10.31 4.47
CA SER A 430 -14.74 9.65 3.48
C SER A 430 -16.17 9.42 3.96
N TYR A 431 -17.11 9.42 3.03
CA TYR A 431 -18.54 9.28 3.22
C TYR A 431 -19.03 8.05 2.46
N PHE A 432 -19.67 7.11 3.16
CA PHE A 432 -20.12 5.84 2.60
C PHE A 432 -21.64 5.75 2.58
N ILE A 433 -22.19 5.32 1.45
CA ILE A 433 -23.64 5.22 1.22
C ILE A 433 -24.02 3.73 1.33
N PRO A 434 -25.07 3.37 2.10
CA PRO A 434 -25.58 2.00 2.12
C PRO A 434 -26.05 1.58 0.72
N PRO A 435 -25.91 0.30 0.31
CA PRO A 435 -26.56 -0.21 -0.88
C PRO A 435 -28.09 -0.01 -0.80
N ASP A 436 -28.68 0.68 -1.78
CA ASP A 436 -30.11 1.01 -1.83
C ASP A 436 -30.98 -0.05 -2.53
N GLY A 437 -30.39 -1.23 -2.77
CA GLY A 437 -31.00 -2.32 -3.55
C GLY A 437 -30.97 -2.12 -5.07
N ARG A 438 -30.60 -0.93 -5.58
CA ARG A 438 -30.54 -0.67 -7.03
C ARG A 438 -29.21 -1.07 -7.66
N GLU A 439 -28.09 -0.85 -6.96
CA GLU A 439 -26.81 -1.50 -7.32
C GLU A 439 -26.72 -2.90 -6.68
N ARG A 440 -26.18 -3.87 -7.42
CA ARG A 440 -25.91 -5.23 -6.92
C ARG A 440 -24.96 -5.16 -5.73
N ILE A 441 -25.39 -5.71 -4.58
CA ILE A 441 -24.54 -5.92 -3.41
C ILE A 441 -23.32 -6.78 -3.79
N ILE A 442 -22.14 -6.34 -3.37
CA ILE A 442 -20.88 -7.06 -3.58
C ILE A 442 -20.40 -7.55 -2.22
N GLU A 443 -20.69 -8.81 -1.94
CA GLU A 443 -20.08 -9.53 -0.82
C GLU A 443 -18.56 -9.62 -1.03
N LEU A 444 -17.83 -9.38 0.05
CA LEU A 444 -16.38 -9.57 0.13
C LEU A 444 -16.02 -10.95 0.75
N GLY A 445 -17.01 -11.63 1.34
CA GLY A 445 -16.83 -12.89 2.07
C GLY A 445 -16.55 -12.68 3.56
N GLY A 446 -16.85 -13.68 4.38
CA GLY A 446 -16.61 -13.65 5.83
C GLY A 446 -17.43 -12.59 6.57
N GLY A 447 -18.73 -12.47 6.25
CA GLY A 447 -19.64 -11.53 6.91
C GLY A 447 -19.56 -10.08 6.44
N LEU A 448 -18.79 -9.77 5.37
CA LEU A 448 -18.58 -8.41 4.87
C LEU A 448 -19.16 -8.18 3.47
N GLU A 449 -19.72 -6.99 3.27
CA GLU A 449 -20.12 -6.41 1.98
C GLU A 449 -19.37 -5.10 1.70
N LEU A 450 -19.26 -4.75 0.41
CA LEU A 450 -18.62 -3.52 -0.05
C LEU A 450 -19.62 -2.36 -0.12
N TRP A 451 -19.36 -1.30 0.64
CA TRP A 451 -20.03 -0.02 0.46
C TRP A 451 -19.18 0.92 -0.42
N TYR A 452 -19.86 1.59 -1.35
CA TYR A 452 -19.28 2.67 -2.14
C TYR A 452 -19.39 4.00 -1.41
N GLY A 453 -18.52 4.94 -1.78
CA GLY A 453 -18.48 6.25 -1.18
C GLY A 453 -17.51 7.18 -1.89
N PHE A 454 -17.25 8.33 -1.28
CA PHE A 454 -16.27 9.30 -1.75
C PHE A 454 -15.40 9.82 -0.60
N TYR A 455 -14.17 10.15 -0.93
CA TYR A 455 -13.23 10.92 -0.14
C TYR A 455 -13.32 12.38 -0.55
N GLN A 456 -13.16 13.31 0.40
CA GLN A 456 -12.89 14.71 0.09
C GLN A 456 -11.79 15.30 0.98
N SER A 457 -11.05 16.28 0.48
CA SER A 457 -10.15 17.11 1.28
C SER A 457 -9.92 18.47 0.64
N ALA A 458 -9.94 19.54 1.43
CA ALA A 458 -9.38 20.82 1.00
C ALA A 458 -7.84 20.72 0.89
N ILE A 459 -7.25 21.44 -0.08
CA ILE A 459 -5.81 21.53 -0.36
C ILE A 459 -5.50 22.96 -0.86
N LEU A 460 -4.33 23.52 -0.52
CA LEU A 460 -3.80 24.73 -1.16
C LEU A 460 -2.59 24.37 -2.04
N ASN A 461 -2.68 24.71 -3.32
CA ASN A 461 -1.65 24.56 -4.33
C ASN A 461 -1.38 25.97 -4.93
N TRP A 462 -1.16 26.11 -6.25
CA TRP A 462 -1.17 27.43 -6.92
C TRP A 462 -2.55 28.11 -6.87
N LYS A 463 -3.60 27.30 -6.65
CA LYS A 463 -4.98 27.71 -6.38
C LYS A 463 -5.49 26.89 -5.17
N PRO A 464 -6.54 27.32 -4.46
CA PRO A 464 -7.25 26.49 -3.50
C PRO A 464 -8.13 25.45 -4.22
N PHE A 465 -8.12 24.21 -3.73
CA PHE A 465 -8.84 23.08 -4.35
C PHE A 465 -9.56 22.20 -3.32
N LEU A 466 -10.67 21.60 -3.75
CA LEU A 466 -11.31 20.46 -3.11
C LEU A 466 -11.04 19.19 -3.93
N ASN A 467 -10.21 18.29 -3.40
CA ASN A 467 -9.90 17.00 -4.03
C ASN A 467 -10.97 15.98 -3.69
N VAL A 468 -11.62 15.39 -4.70
CA VAL A 468 -12.72 14.41 -4.53
C VAL A 468 -12.38 13.10 -5.24
N ASP A 469 -12.44 11.95 -4.54
CA ASP A 469 -12.02 10.65 -5.09
C ASP A 469 -12.94 9.51 -4.64
N VAL A 470 -13.09 8.44 -5.43
CA VAL A 470 -13.99 7.32 -5.10
C VAL A 470 -13.41 6.47 -3.96
N ALA A 471 -14.16 6.38 -2.86
CA ALA A 471 -13.84 5.58 -1.67
C ALA A 471 -14.56 4.23 -1.68
N HIS A 472 -13.95 3.24 -1.02
CA HIS A 472 -14.39 1.85 -0.97
C HIS A 472 -14.09 1.30 0.43
N LYS A 473 -15.05 0.61 1.06
CA LYS A 473 -14.85 0.02 2.40
C LYS A 473 -15.76 -1.18 2.63
N GLY A 474 -15.22 -2.21 3.28
CA GLY A 474 -16.00 -3.33 3.79
C GLY A 474 -16.79 -2.96 5.06
N PHE A 475 -18.08 -3.29 5.09
CA PHE A 475 -18.98 -3.18 6.25
C PHE A 475 -19.57 -4.57 6.57
N PRO A 476 -19.90 -4.87 7.84
CA PRO A 476 -20.62 -6.08 8.19
C PRO A 476 -22.01 -6.11 7.55
N ILE A 477 -22.37 -7.27 6.99
CA ILE A 477 -23.69 -7.51 6.40
C ILE A 477 -24.75 -7.44 7.53
N PRO A 478 -25.84 -6.66 7.38
CA PRO A 478 -26.86 -6.50 8.40
C PRO A 478 -27.86 -7.68 8.41
N THR A 479 -27.37 -8.88 8.74
CA THR A 479 -28.18 -10.11 8.82
C THR A 479 -28.06 -10.81 10.18
N ASN A 480 -28.72 -11.96 10.33
CA ASN A 480 -28.70 -12.78 11.54
C ASN A 480 -27.28 -13.25 11.89
N LEU A 481 -26.95 -13.32 13.19
CA LEU A 481 -25.64 -13.78 13.65
C LEU A 481 -25.37 -15.26 13.35
N VAL A 482 -26.40 -16.07 13.07
CA VAL A 482 -26.23 -17.43 12.53
C VAL A 482 -25.63 -17.40 11.13
N ASP A 483 -26.11 -16.55 10.23
CA ASP A 483 -25.55 -16.44 8.87
C ASP A 483 -24.10 -15.91 8.93
N ILE A 484 -23.85 -14.92 9.79
CA ILE A 484 -22.51 -14.37 10.02
C ILE A 484 -21.58 -15.45 10.61
N PHE A 485 -22.08 -16.31 11.51
CA PHE A 485 -21.32 -17.45 12.00
C PHE A 485 -20.97 -18.41 10.85
N CYS A 486 -21.94 -18.82 10.04
CA CYS A 486 -21.69 -19.69 8.88
C CYS A 486 -20.70 -19.05 7.89
N GLN A 487 -20.83 -17.77 7.54
CA GLN A 487 -19.92 -17.09 6.62
C GLN A 487 -18.49 -16.93 7.16
N VAL A 488 -18.33 -16.56 8.44
CA VAL A 488 -16.99 -16.38 9.07
C VAL A 488 -16.30 -17.72 9.31
N CYS A 489 -17.07 -18.76 9.66
CA CYS A 489 -16.58 -20.11 9.89
C CYS A 489 -16.45 -20.95 8.60
N ARG A 490 -16.96 -20.45 7.46
CA ARG A 490 -17.02 -21.14 6.14
C ARG A 490 -17.84 -22.44 6.17
N LEU A 491 -18.98 -22.42 6.85
CA LEU A 491 -19.97 -23.49 6.91
C LEU A 491 -21.06 -23.27 5.84
N ASN A 492 -21.65 -24.35 5.33
CA ASN A 492 -22.79 -24.30 4.41
C ASN A 492 -24.14 -24.28 5.15
N ASN A 493 -24.18 -24.87 6.35
CA ASN A 493 -25.38 -24.96 7.17
C ASN A 493 -25.06 -24.70 8.66
N PRO A 494 -25.97 -24.10 9.45
CA PRO A 494 -25.81 -23.98 10.90
C PRO A 494 -25.80 -25.31 11.68
N ARG A 495 -26.00 -26.45 11.02
CA ARG A 495 -25.81 -27.80 11.58
C ARG A 495 -24.45 -28.44 11.24
N ASP A 496 -23.59 -27.76 10.48
CA ASP A 496 -22.26 -28.28 10.13
C ASP A 496 -21.33 -28.27 11.36
N ASN A 497 -20.53 -29.33 11.52
CA ASN A 497 -19.56 -29.43 12.61
C ASN A 497 -18.44 -28.38 12.48
N PHE A 498 -18.34 -27.48 13.46
CA PHE A 498 -17.32 -26.43 13.55
C PHE A 498 -16.26 -26.74 14.62
N ARG A 499 -15.10 -26.08 14.55
CA ARG A 499 -13.97 -26.25 15.49
C ARG A 499 -13.93 -25.13 16.53
N PRO A 500 -13.24 -25.32 17.67
CA PRO A 500 -12.99 -24.24 18.63
C PRO A 500 -12.36 -22.98 18.01
N ASP A 501 -11.45 -23.17 17.04
CA ASP A 501 -10.84 -22.08 16.27
C ASP A 501 -11.86 -21.23 15.49
N ASP A 502 -12.96 -21.83 15.05
CA ASP A 502 -14.00 -21.13 14.29
C ASP A 502 -14.83 -20.22 15.20
N VAL A 503 -15.08 -20.66 16.45
CA VAL A 503 -15.64 -19.80 17.50
C VAL A 503 -14.70 -18.64 17.84
N LEU A 504 -13.37 -18.84 17.79
CA LEU A 504 -12.39 -17.77 17.96
C LEU A 504 -12.37 -16.79 16.78
N LYS A 505 -12.51 -17.25 15.53
CA LYS A 505 -12.69 -16.38 14.35
C LYS A 505 -13.96 -15.54 14.47
N PHE A 506 -15.09 -16.18 14.79
CA PHE A 506 -16.38 -15.51 14.99
C PHE A 506 -16.29 -14.47 16.11
N ARG A 507 -15.72 -14.83 17.27
CA ARG A 507 -15.42 -13.88 18.36
C ARG A 507 -14.58 -12.70 17.86
N GLY A 508 -13.52 -12.98 17.09
CA GLY A 508 -12.67 -11.97 16.46
C GLY A 508 -13.43 -11.03 15.53
N PHE A 509 -14.48 -11.52 14.87
CA PHE A 509 -15.37 -10.73 14.02
C PHE A 509 -16.40 -9.91 14.83
N VAL A 510 -17.25 -10.56 15.63
CA VAL A 510 -18.41 -9.91 16.27
C VAL A 510 -18.06 -9.01 17.44
N THR A 511 -16.93 -9.23 18.13
CA THR A 511 -16.54 -8.38 19.27
C THR A 511 -16.44 -6.92 18.83
N THR A 512 -17.02 -6.03 19.64
CA THR A 512 -17.25 -4.58 19.42
C THR A 512 -18.37 -4.18 18.47
N LEU A 513 -18.93 -5.09 17.66
CA LEU A 513 -20.13 -4.81 16.85
C LEU A 513 -21.38 -4.73 17.73
N LYS A 514 -22.46 -4.20 17.15
CA LYS A 514 -23.80 -4.14 17.72
C LYS A 514 -24.77 -5.04 16.98
N CYS A 515 -25.66 -5.67 17.75
CA CYS A 515 -26.80 -6.41 17.24
C CYS A 515 -28.11 -5.90 17.83
N ASP A 516 -29.19 -6.02 17.06
CA ASP A 516 -30.55 -6.00 17.56
C ASP A 516 -30.93 -7.43 17.93
N TYR A 517 -31.19 -7.65 19.21
CA TYR A 517 -31.81 -8.85 19.75
C TYR A 517 -33.33 -8.72 19.69
N GLU A 518 -34.05 -9.74 19.26
CA GLU A 518 -35.51 -9.77 19.21
C GLU A 518 -36.03 -11.21 19.31
N ILE A 519 -37.12 -11.43 20.05
CA ILE A 519 -37.80 -12.73 20.08
C ILE A 519 -38.95 -12.66 19.07
N PRO A 520 -38.98 -13.51 18.03
CA PRO A 520 -40.07 -13.56 17.06
C PRO A 520 -41.45 -13.63 17.74
N ASN A 521 -42.40 -12.86 17.23
CA ASN A 521 -43.78 -12.78 17.71
C ASN A 521 -43.95 -12.35 19.18
N THR A 522 -42.91 -11.85 19.86
CA THR A 522 -43.01 -11.27 21.21
C THR A 522 -42.93 -9.74 21.15
N PRO A 523 -44.05 -9.00 21.34
CA PRO A 523 -44.04 -7.55 21.35
C PRO A 523 -43.06 -6.97 22.38
N ASN A 524 -42.51 -5.80 22.06
CA ASN A 524 -41.58 -5.06 22.92
C ASN A 524 -40.33 -5.87 23.38
N SER A 525 -40.00 -7.00 22.74
CA SER A 525 -38.81 -7.80 23.07
C SER A 525 -37.51 -7.25 22.47
N ARG A 526 -37.59 -6.40 21.45
CA ARG A 526 -36.44 -5.86 20.70
C ARG A 526 -35.49 -5.01 21.56
N ARG A 527 -34.20 -5.28 21.51
CA ARG A 527 -33.13 -4.56 22.24
C ARG A 527 -31.88 -4.42 21.37
N THR A 528 -31.31 -3.23 21.25
CA THR A 528 -29.94 -3.11 20.70
C THR A 528 -28.92 -3.36 21.80
N TYR A 529 -27.92 -4.19 21.51
CA TYR A 529 -26.77 -4.44 22.37
C TYR A 529 -25.45 -4.31 21.60
N ARG A 530 -24.36 -4.07 22.34
CA ARG A 530 -22.99 -4.27 21.84
C ARG A 530 -22.49 -5.64 22.29
N ILE A 531 -21.79 -6.34 21.40
CA ILE A 531 -21.19 -7.65 21.64
C ILE A 531 -19.79 -7.47 22.22
N ASN A 532 -19.57 -8.01 23.41
CA ASN A 532 -18.30 -7.96 24.13
C ASN A 532 -17.48 -9.24 24.00
N ASN A 533 -18.16 -10.38 23.84
CA ASN A 533 -17.54 -11.69 23.84
C ASN A 533 -18.44 -12.74 23.17
N VAL A 534 -17.94 -13.96 23.04
CA VAL A 534 -18.71 -15.15 22.63
C VAL A 534 -18.67 -16.16 23.77
N GLY A 535 -19.83 -16.70 24.14
CA GLY A 535 -20.02 -17.64 25.24
C GLY A 535 -20.14 -19.10 24.77
N LYS A 536 -20.45 -19.99 25.72
CA LYS A 536 -20.82 -21.39 25.41
C LYS A 536 -22.14 -21.44 24.62
N SER A 537 -22.44 -22.59 24.02
CA SER A 537 -23.73 -22.82 23.35
C SER A 537 -24.91 -22.82 24.33
N PRO A 538 -26.15 -22.49 23.92
CA PRO A 538 -27.31 -22.48 24.81
C PRO A 538 -27.56 -23.79 25.59
N ALA A 539 -27.22 -24.95 25.03
CA ALA A 539 -27.33 -26.24 25.73
C ALA A 539 -26.32 -26.38 26.89
N ASN A 540 -25.09 -25.89 26.67
CA ASN A 540 -23.95 -26.04 27.59
C ASN A 540 -23.73 -24.82 28.50
N LEU A 541 -24.48 -23.74 28.28
CA LEU A 541 -24.46 -22.55 29.11
C LEU A 541 -25.58 -22.60 30.14
N ARG A 542 -25.17 -22.52 31.40
CA ARG A 542 -26.04 -22.46 32.57
C ARG A 542 -25.89 -21.12 33.28
N PHE A 543 -26.96 -20.65 33.90
CA PHE A 543 -26.97 -19.44 34.72
C PHE A 543 -28.08 -19.49 35.77
N ARG A 544 -28.10 -18.51 36.66
CA ARG A 544 -29.05 -18.41 37.77
C ARG A 544 -29.91 -17.14 37.62
N PRO A 545 -31.15 -17.22 37.12
CA PRO A 545 -32.06 -16.08 37.10
C PRO A 545 -32.53 -15.78 38.53
N ASP A 546 -32.35 -14.53 38.97
CA ASP A 546 -33.00 -13.91 40.13
C ASP A 546 -33.08 -14.82 41.39
N ASN A 547 -31.93 -15.33 41.83
CA ASN A 547 -31.72 -16.24 42.96
C ASN A 547 -32.39 -17.64 42.87
N GLY A 548 -33.04 -17.98 41.76
CA GLY A 548 -33.66 -19.29 41.52
C GLY A 548 -32.67 -20.47 41.37
N PRO A 549 -33.12 -21.64 40.88
CA PRO A 549 -32.24 -22.75 40.54
C PRO A 549 -31.36 -22.43 39.33
N GLU A 550 -30.25 -23.16 39.17
CA GLU A 550 -29.43 -23.06 37.96
C GLU A 550 -30.15 -23.72 36.77
N ILE A 551 -30.29 -22.97 35.67
CA ILE A 551 -31.04 -23.35 34.48
C ILE A 551 -30.18 -23.24 33.22
N SER A 552 -30.42 -24.09 32.21
CA SER A 552 -29.80 -23.93 30.89
C SER A 552 -30.42 -22.75 30.13
N VAL A 553 -29.70 -22.17 29.17
CA VAL A 553 -30.28 -21.11 28.32
C VAL A 553 -31.42 -21.69 27.45
N VAL A 554 -31.34 -22.94 27.01
CA VAL A 554 -32.45 -23.62 26.30
C VAL A 554 -33.70 -23.72 27.17
N ASP A 555 -33.56 -24.20 28.41
CA ASP A 555 -34.68 -24.30 29.36
C ASP A 555 -35.26 -22.94 29.72
N TYR A 556 -34.42 -21.93 29.94
CA TYR A 556 -34.89 -20.58 30.25
C TYR A 556 -35.69 -19.98 29.09
N PHE A 557 -35.20 -20.08 27.86
CA PHE A 557 -35.93 -19.56 26.71
C PHE A 557 -37.24 -20.33 26.48
N LYS A 558 -37.22 -21.67 26.61
CA LYS A 558 -38.43 -22.49 26.47
C LYS A 558 -39.48 -22.20 27.55
N ARG A 559 -39.09 -22.14 28.82
CA ARG A 559 -40.01 -22.04 29.98
C ARG A 559 -40.39 -20.60 30.35
N VAL A 560 -39.48 -19.64 30.20
CA VAL A 560 -39.64 -18.25 30.70
C VAL A 560 -39.83 -17.24 29.56
N LYS A 561 -39.41 -17.56 28.33
CA LYS A 561 -39.58 -16.70 27.14
C LYS A 561 -40.52 -17.30 26.08
N ASN A 562 -41.14 -18.45 26.36
CA ASN A 562 -42.00 -19.20 25.43
C ASN A 562 -41.40 -19.37 24.02
N TYR A 563 -40.08 -19.57 23.94
CA TYR A 563 -39.35 -19.66 22.67
C TYR A 563 -38.43 -20.89 22.65
N GLN A 564 -38.63 -21.76 21.67
CA GLN A 564 -37.78 -22.93 21.47
C GLN A 564 -36.57 -22.59 20.58
N ILE A 565 -35.37 -22.64 21.16
CA ILE A 565 -34.11 -22.45 20.44
C ILE A 565 -33.93 -23.53 19.37
N LYS A 566 -33.63 -23.11 18.15
CA LYS A 566 -33.49 -23.97 16.95
C LYS A 566 -32.07 -24.51 16.77
N HIS A 567 -31.08 -23.77 17.25
CA HIS A 567 -29.65 -24.05 17.13
C HIS A 567 -28.97 -24.09 18.52
N PRO A 568 -29.31 -25.06 19.39
CA PRO A 568 -28.86 -25.12 20.78
C PRO A 568 -27.34 -25.36 20.96
N ASP A 569 -26.66 -25.79 19.90
CA ASP A 569 -25.22 -26.10 19.86
C ASP A 569 -24.35 -24.97 19.31
N LEU A 570 -24.94 -23.98 18.62
CA LEU A 570 -24.23 -22.77 18.19
C LEU A 570 -23.91 -21.87 19.41
N PRO A 571 -22.83 -21.07 19.38
CA PRO A 571 -22.44 -20.28 20.55
C PRO A 571 -23.43 -19.14 20.87
N THR A 572 -23.43 -18.68 22.12
CA THR A 572 -24.08 -17.42 22.51
C THR A 572 -23.16 -16.22 22.31
N VAL A 573 -23.71 -15.00 22.23
CA VAL A 573 -22.94 -13.76 22.37
C VAL A 573 -23.11 -13.16 23.77
N GLN A 574 -22.02 -12.74 24.39
CA GLN A 574 -22.03 -11.96 25.63
C GLN A 574 -22.12 -10.48 25.30
N VAL A 575 -23.02 -9.74 25.94
CA VAL A 575 -23.34 -8.36 25.57
C VAL A 575 -23.12 -7.34 26.69
N ASP A 576 -23.21 -6.05 26.34
CA ASP A 576 -23.15 -4.93 27.30
C ASP A 576 -24.37 -4.89 28.23
N PRO A 577 -24.21 -4.50 29.52
CA PRO A 577 -22.95 -4.19 30.19
C PRO A 577 -22.23 -5.48 30.67
N PRO A 578 -20.89 -5.55 30.63
CA PRO A 578 -20.17 -6.81 30.86
C PRO A 578 -20.43 -7.42 32.24
N ALA A 579 -20.53 -6.56 33.27
CA ALA A 579 -20.77 -6.97 34.66
C ALA A 579 -22.11 -7.69 34.88
N LYS A 580 -23.09 -7.56 33.99
CA LYS A 580 -24.36 -8.31 34.07
C LYS A 580 -24.31 -9.69 33.42
N ASN A 581 -23.20 -10.07 32.76
CA ASN A 581 -23.01 -11.38 32.12
C ASN A 581 -24.22 -11.84 31.28
N ILE A 582 -24.80 -10.94 30.50
CA ILE A 582 -25.95 -11.23 29.64
C ILE A 582 -25.45 -12.02 28.43
N PHE A 583 -26.00 -13.22 28.23
CA PHE A 583 -25.72 -14.08 27.07
C PHE A 583 -26.98 -14.30 26.24
N LEU A 584 -26.87 -14.12 24.93
CA LEU A 584 -28.00 -14.22 23.99
C LEU A 584 -27.73 -15.30 22.92
N PRO A 585 -28.70 -16.16 22.58
CA PRO A 585 -28.62 -17.06 21.43
C PRO A 585 -28.44 -16.26 20.13
N ILE A 586 -27.49 -16.65 19.27
CA ILE A 586 -27.19 -15.89 18.05
C ILE A 586 -28.34 -15.89 17.03
N GLU A 587 -29.21 -16.91 17.03
CA GLU A 587 -30.40 -16.97 16.17
C GLU A 587 -31.42 -15.85 16.46
N LEU A 588 -31.36 -15.24 17.64
CA LEU A 588 -32.22 -14.13 18.06
C LEU A 588 -31.55 -12.75 17.85
N CYS A 589 -30.40 -12.69 17.19
CA CYS A 589 -29.58 -11.47 17.08
C CYS A 589 -29.24 -11.12 15.62
N TYR A 590 -29.51 -9.89 15.20
CA TYR A 590 -29.22 -9.36 13.86
C TYR A 590 -28.20 -8.22 13.93
N LEU A 591 -27.18 -8.18 13.06
CA LEU A 591 -26.23 -7.06 13.03
C LEU A 591 -26.90 -5.76 12.54
N LYS A 592 -26.64 -4.64 13.23
CA LYS A 592 -27.07 -3.33 12.72
C LYS A 592 -26.22 -2.88 11.51
N PRO A 593 -26.80 -2.19 10.51
CA PRO A 593 -26.07 -1.67 9.36
C PRO A 593 -25.11 -0.52 9.71
N GLY A 594 -24.24 -0.13 8.77
CA GLY A 594 -23.39 1.06 8.89
C GLY A 594 -22.19 0.95 9.85
N GLN A 595 -21.90 -0.25 10.37
CA GLN A 595 -20.86 -0.46 11.39
C GLN A 595 -19.45 -0.58 10.80
N ALA A 596 -18.79 0.56 10.60
CA ALA A 596 -17.43 0.65 10.06
C ALA A 596 -16.37 -0.08 10.93
N LEU A 597 -15.98 -1.29 10.52
CA LEU A 597 -14.84 -2.02 11.13
C LEU A 597 -13.49 -1.41 10.74
N ASN A 598 -12.56 -1.33 11.69
CA ASN A 598 -11.17 -0.88 11.48
C ASN A 598 -10.17 -2.03 11.62
N ARG A 599 -10.45 -3.15 10.95
CA ARG A 599 -9.57 -4.32 10.85
C ARG A 599 -8.99 -4.42 9.43
N LYS A 600 -7.85 -5.10 9.30
CA LYS A 600 -7.29 -5.50 8.00
C LYS A 600 -8.18 -6.59 7.37
N LEU A 601 -8.50 -6.46 6.08
CA LEU A 601 -9.15 -7.52 5.30
C LEU A 601 -8.17 -8.67 5.03
N ASP A 602 -8.68 -9.90 4.86
CA ASP A 602 -7.87 -11.05 4.43
C ASP A 602 -7.50 -10.99 2.92
N GLU A 603 -6.74 -11.97 2.40
CA GLU A 603 -6.34 -11.98 0.99
C GLU A 603 -7.53 -12.12 0.01
N GLU A 604 -8.58 -12.86 0.39
CA GLU A 604 -9.77 -13.11 -0.44
C GLU A 604 -10.66 -11.87 -0.49
N GLN A 605 -10.98 -11.31 0.69
CA GLN A 605 -11.71 -10.04 0.86
C GLN A 605 -10.99 -8.88 0.18
N THR A 606 -9.66 -8.80 0.28
CA THR A 606 -8.85 -7.78 -0.40
C THR A 606 -8.92 -7.96 -1.92
N ALA A 607 -8.83 -9.18 -2.44
CA ALA A 607 -8.96 -9.45 -3.86
C ALA A 607 -10.35 -9.10 -4.40
N ALA A 608 -11.42 -9.42 -3.66
CA ALA A 608 -12.79 -9.05 -3.99
C ALA A 608 -12.97 -7.52 -4.04
N MET A 609 -12.49 -6.81 -3.01
CA MET A 609 -12.57 -5.34 -2.94
C MET A 609 -11.77 -4.68 -4.06
N VAL A 610 -10.56 -5.15 -4.37
CA VAL A 610 -9.74 -4.63 -5.49
C VAL A 610 -10.43 -4.88 -6.83
N LYS A 611 -10.99 -6.08 -7.06
CA LYS A 611 -11.73 -6.41 -8.28
C LYS A 611 -12.95 -5.49 -8.50
N ALA A 612 -13.64 -5.11 -7.43
CA ALA A 612 -14.77 -4.19 -7.49
C ALA A 612 -14.34 -2.71 -7.64
N ALA A 613 -13.27 -2.28 -6.96
CA ALA A 613 -12.82 -0.88 -6.89
C ALA A 613 -11.96 -0.42 -8.07
N ALA A 614 -11.26 -1.33 -8.76
CA ALA A 614 -10.35 -1.02 -9.86
C ALA A 614 -11.10 -0.77 -11.19
N LYS A 615 -11.90 0.30 -11.21
CA LYS A 615 -12.66 0.80 -12.38
C LYS A 615 -11.80 1.68 -13.31
N PRO A 616 -12.02 1.68 -14.64
CA PRO A 616 -11.36 2.57 -15.58
C PRO A 616 -11.51 4.07 -15.24
N PRO A 617 -10.69 4.96 -15.82
CA PRO A 617 -10.72 6.41 -15.60
C PRO A 617 -12.11 7.02 -15.81
N GLU A 618 -12.79 6.70 -16.92
CA GLU A 618 -14.12 7.26 -17.21
C GLU A 618 -15.19 6.80 -16.21
N ASP A 619 -15.18 5.52 -15.82
CA ASP A 619 -16.05 5.02 -14.74
C ASP A 619 -15.75 5.70 -13.40
N ARG A 620 -14.48 5.98 -13.11
CA ARG A 620 -14.07 6.67 -11.88
C ARG A 620 -14.47 8.16 -11.92
N LYS A 621 -14.26 8.84 -13.04
CA LYS A 621 -14.68 10.23 -13.31
C LYS A 621 -16.19 10.37 -13.15
N ARG A 622 -16.98 9.51 -13.80
CA ARG A 622 -18.45 9.47 -13.65
C ARG A 622 -18.89 9.26 -12.21
N ARG A 623 -18.21 8.38 -11.45
CA ARG A 623 -18.50 8.18 -10.01
C ARG A 623 -18.09 9.37 -9.13
N ILE A 624 -17.03 10.10 -9.47
CA ILE A 624 -16.65 11.36 -8.80
C ILE A 624 -17.68 12.45 -9.07
N LEU A 625 -18.09 12.65 -10.33
CA LEU A 625 -19.13 13.61 -10.72
C LEU A 625 -20.51 13.28 -10.10
N ASN A 626 -20.82 12.00 -9.88
CA ASN A 626 -21.99 11.62 -9.08
C ASN A 626 -21.85 12.03 -7.62
N ALA A 627 -20.71 11.75 -6.98
CA ALA A 627 -20.46 12.11 -5.59
C ALA A 627 -20.55 13.62 -5.32
N ILE A 628 -20.03 14.44 -6.25
CA ILE A 628 -20.10 15.91 -6.17
C ILE A 628 -21.56 16.38 -6.18
N ARG A 629 -22.37 15.86 -7.12
CA ARG A 629 -23.81 16.16 -7.22
C ARG A 629 -24.62 15.68 -6.01
N THR A 630 -24.20 14.60 -5.35
CA THR A 630 -24.80 14.13 -4.08
C THR A 630 -24.40 15.01 -2.90
N ALA A 631 -23.15 15.50 -2.85
CA ALA A 631 -22.64 16.31 -1.73
C ALA A 631 -23.21 17.74 -1.68
N GLN A 632 -23.68 18.28 -2.81
CA GLN A 632 -24.40 19.56 -2.93
C GLN A 632 -23.71 20.74 -2.20
N TYR A 633 -22.37 20.85 -2.32
CA TYR A 633 -21.55 21.81 -1.58
C TYR A 633 -22.12 23.24 -1.58
N ASN A 634 -22.45 23.77 -2.77
CA ASN A 634 -22.94 25.13 -2.97
C ASN A 634 -24.38 25.37 -2.45
N ARG A 635 -25.08 24.33 -1.98
CA ARG A 635 -26.40 24.44 -1.32
C ARG A 635 -26.31 24.44 0.20
N SER A 636 -25.22 23.93 0.77
CA SER A 636 -25.05 23.82 2.23
C SER A 636 -25.01 25.20 2.90
N PRO A 637 -25.88 25.47 3.90
CA PRO A 637 -25.85 26.73 4.66
C PRO A 637 -24.50 27.00 5.32
N VAL A 638 -23.83 25.96 5.83
CA VAL A 638 -22.49 26.04 6.43
C VAL A 638 -21.46 26.54 5.42
N VAL A 639 -21.43 25.95 4.22
CA VAL A 639 -20.45 26.31 3.18
C VAL A 639 -20.68 27.75 2.69
N LYS A 640 -21.97 28.14 2.53
CA LYS A 640 -22.36 29.52 2.18
C LYS A 640 -21.98 30.54 3.25
N GLU A 641 -22.23 30.27 4.52
CA GLU A 641 -21.95 31.24 5.61
C GLU A 641 -20.45 31.47 5.81
N PHE A 642 -19.61 30.47 5.51
CA PHE A 642 -18.16 30.65 5.46
C PHE A 642 -17.67 31.44 4.23
N GLY A 643 -18.54 31.73 3.25
CA GLY A 643 -18.17 32.44 2.03
C GLY A 643 -17.37 31.59 1.03
N ILE A 644 -17.53 30.26 1.08
CA ILE A 644 -16.85 29.31 0.21
C ILE A 644 -17.79 28.93 -0.95
N GLU A 645 -17.27 28.88 -2.17
CA GLU A 645 -17.96 28.34 -3.34
C GLU A 645 -17.07 27.29 -4.03
N VAL A 646 -17.69 26.24 -4.56
CA VAL A 646 -17.00 25.09 -5.18
C VAL A 646 -17.39 25.04 -6.66
N ASN A 647 -16.41 25.14 -7.57
CA ASN A 647 -16.68 24.84 -8.98
C ASN A 647 -16.89 23.33 -9.14
N GLU A 648 -18.09 22.90 -9.51
CA GLU A 648 -18.45 21.46 -9.59
C GLU A 648 -17.87 20.74 -10.82
N ASN A 649 -17.14 21.46 -11.69
CA ASN A 649 -16.38 20.90 -12.81
C ASN A 649 -14.94 20.53 -12.37
N LEU A 650 -14.41 19.46 -12.96
CA LEU A 650 -13.00 19.07 -12.82
C LEU A 650 -12.09 20.13 -13.46
N ASP A 651 -11.02 20.56 -12.76
CA ASP A 651 -10.04 21.48 -13.35
C ASP A 651 -9.24 20.81 -14.48
N LYS A 652 -8.73 21.64 -15.38
CA LYS A 652 -7.92 21.24 -16.54
C LYS A 652 -6.52 21.80 -16.35
N VAL A 653 -5.52 20.93 -16.34
CA VAL A 653 -4.13 21.32 -16.05
C VAL A 653 -3.20 20.97 -17.21
N ASP A 654 -2.21 21.82 -17.43
CA ASP A 654 -1.14 21.56 -18.38
C ASP A 654 -0.25 20.42 -17.87
N ALA A 655 0.09 19.52 -18.79
CA ALA A 655 0.88 18.33 -18.54
C ALA A 655 1.96 18.16 -19.62
N ARG A 656 2.99 17.39 -19.32
CA ARG A 656 4.02 16.96 -20.28
C ARG A 656 4.09 15.44 -20.28
N ILE A 657 4.40 14.83 -21.42
CA ILE A 657 4.64 13.40 -21.54
C ILE A 657 6.12 13.21 -21.89
N LEU A 658 6.92 12.77 -20.93
CA LEU A 658 8.33 12.45 -21.15
C LEU A 658 8.49 11.22 -22.05
N ASP A 659 9.51 11.25 -22.92
CA ASP A 659 9.88 10.07 -23.71
C ASP A 659 10.47 8.95 -22.83
N PRO A 660 10.13 7.67 -23.07
CA PRO A 660 10.70 6.55 -22.33
C PRO A 660 12.18 6.33 -22.71
N PRO A 661 13.02 5.90 -21.76
CA PRO A 661 14.43 5.61 -22.03
C PRO A 661 14.57 4.35 -22.89
N GLY A 662 15.62 4.31 -23.72
CA GLY A 662 16.08 3.07 -24.32
C GLY A 662 16.69 2.15 -23.26
N VAL A 663 16.19 0.93 -23.17
CA VAL A 663 16.76 -0.11 -22.28
C VAL A 663 17.78 -0.91 -23.07
N GLN A 664 18.94 -1.22 -22.49
CA GLN A 664 20.02 -1.98 -23.14
C GLN A 664 20.15 -3.39 -22.54
N TYR A 665 20.30 -4.37 -23.42
CA TYR A 665 20.65 -5.77 -23.15
C TYR A 665 21.94 -6.13 -23.89
N LYS A 666 22.62 -7.22 -23.50
CA LYS A 666 24.01 -7.53 -23.90
C LYS A 666 24.25 -7.41 -25.40
N ASN A 667 23.41 -8.06 -26.18
CA ASN A 667 23.47 -8.13 -27.65
C ASN A 667 22.31 -7.36 -28.32
N GLN A 668 21.63 -6.44 -27.61
CA GLN A 668 20.47 -5.69 -28.14
C GLN A 668 20.48 -4.23 -27.68
N SER A 669 20.72 -3.32 -28.63
CA SER A 669 20.82 -1.88 -28.40
C SER A 669 19.43 -1.20 -28.47
N ASN A 670 18.95 -0.73 -27.32
CA ASN A 670 17.78 0.15 -27.19
C ASN A 670 16.42 -0.37 -27.72
N PRO A 671 15.91 -1.56 -27.36
CA PRO A 671 14.45 -1.77 -27.34
C PRO A 671 13.74 -0.60 -26.62
N ARG A 672 12.99 0.22 -27.37
CA ARG A 672 12.18 1.32 -26.84
C ARG A 672 10.94 0.75 -26.12
N PRO A 673 10.71 1.03 -24.83
CA PRO A 673 9.54 0.53 -24.11
C PRO A 673 8.22 1.14 -24.60
N GLN A 674 7.33 0.32 -25.14
CA GLN A 674 6.12 0.75 -25.86
C GLN A 674 4.85 0.03 -25.35
N PRO A 675 3.93 0.72 -24.68
CA PRO A 675 4.13 1.89 -23.82
C PRO A 675 4.60 1.44 -22.41
N GLY A 676 5.83 1.81 -22.03
CA GLY A 676 6.38 1.47 -20.71
C GLY A 676 6.58 -0.03 -20.45
N GLN A 677 6.62 -0.85 -21.49
CA GLN A 677 6.75 -2.31 -21.46
C GLN A 677 7.74 -2.77 -22.55
N TRP A 678 8.52 -3.81 -22.28
CA TRP A 678 9.44 -4.39 -23.27
C TRP A 678 9.58 -5.91 -23.09
N ARG A 679 10.28 -6.58 -24.01
CA ARG A 679 10.70 -7.99 -23.89
C ARG A 679 12.14 -8.05 -23.42
N ALA A 680 12.49 -9.02 -22.59
CA ALA A 680 13.88 -9.22 -22.18
C ALA A 680 14.72 -9.74 -23.34
N GLY A 681 15.92 -9.18 -23.53
CA GLY A 681 16.99 -9.81 -24.29
C GLY A 681 17.95 -10.58 -23.36
N GLU A 682 19.11 -10.95 -23.89
CA GLU A 682 20.19 -11.55 -23.10
C GLU A 682 20.71 -10.59 -22.04
N PHE A 683 20.84 -11.09 -20.80
CA PHE A 683 21.22 -10.26 -19.65
C PHE A 683 22.59 -9.59 -19.84
N MET A 684 22.67 -8.28 -19.52
CA MET A 684 23.90 -7.48 -19.57
C MET A 684 25.06 -8.14 -18.81
N LEU A 685 24.76 -8.75 -17.67
CA LEU A 685 25.65 -9.63 -16.92
C LEU A 685 24.82 -10.80 -16.39
N SER A 686 25.17 -12.02 -16.80
CA SER A 686 24.58 -13.26 -16.30
C SER A 686 25.53 -13.98 -15.34
N TYR A 687 24.96 -14.75 -14.41
CA TYR A 687 25.69 -15.69 -13.55
C TYR A 687 25.51 -17.11 -14.11
N GLU A 688 26.57 -17.94 -14.13
CA GLU A 688 26.43 -19.36 -14.46
C GLU A 688 26.00 -20.16 -13.22
N LEU A 689 24.78 -20.68 -13.23
CA LEU A 689 24.23 -21.43 -12.10
C LEU A 689 24.59 -22.92 -12.22
N SER A 690 25.62 -23.34 -11.49
CA SER A 690 26.23 -24.68 -11.56
C SER A 690 25.68 -25.64 -10.51
N LYS A 691 25.52 -25.21 -9.26
CA LYS A 691 25.11 -26.03 -8.11
C LYS A 691 23.81 -25.50 -7.51
N TRP A 692 22.68 -26.07 -7.95
CA TRP A 692 21.36 -25.60 -7.54
C TRP A 692 20.37 -26.72 -7.30
N PHE A 693 19.42 -26.44 -6.40
CA PHE A 693 18.62 -27.45 -5.73
C PHE A 693 17.13 -27.07 -5.74
N ILE A 694 16.24 -28.06 -5.61
CA ILE A 694 14.79 -27.82 -5.42
C ILE A 694 14.29 -28.50 -4.15
N MET A 695 13.71 -27.71 -3.24
CA MET A 695 12.95 -28.20 -2.10
C MET A 695 11.45 -28.09 -2.38
N CYS A 696 10.68 -29.15 -2.12
CA CYS A 696 9.23 -29.13 -2.25
C CYS A 696 8.53 -29.29 -0.89
N LEU A 697 7.73 -28.28 -0.53
CA LEU A 697 6.88 -28.21 0.67
C LEU A 697 5.38 -28.27 0.31
N ASP A 698 5.02 -28.67 -0.91
CA ASP A 698 3.62 -28.89 -1.32
C ASP A 698 3.43 -30.34 -1.77
N PHE A 699 2.75 -31.13 -0.92
CA PHE A 699 2.50 -32.57 -1.12
C PHE A 699 1.69 -32.94 -2.37
N ARG A 700 1.16 -31.95 -3.10
CA ARG A 700 0.38 -32.14 -4.35
C ARG A 700 1.27 -31.95 -5.59
N THR A 701 2.45 -31.37 -5.43
CA THR A 701 3.39 -31.07 -6.52
C THR A 701 4.30 -32.27 -6.77
N ARG A 702 3.96 -33.08 -7.78
CA ARG A 702 4.71 -34.30 -8.16
C ARG A 702 6.12 -34.00 -8.67
N ARG A 703 7.07 -34.90 -8.35
CA ARG A 703 8.46 -34.94 -8.83
C ARG A 703 8.62 -34.65 -10.33
N GLU A 704 7.75 -35.20 -11.17
CA GLU A 704 7.70 -34.97 -12.63
C GLU A 704 7.65 -33.48 -12.98
N LYS A 705 6.79 -32.70 -12.30
CA LYS A 705 6.61 -31.26 -12.56
C LYS A 705 7.80 -30.44 -12.07
N LEU A 706 8.53 -30.92 -11.07
CA LEU A 706 9.80 -30.33 -10.64
C LEU A 706 10.91 -30.56 -11.69
N ASN A 707 10.94 -31.74 -12.31
CA ASN A 707 11.85 -32.06 -13.42
C ASN A 707 11.49 -31.25 -14.69
N ASP A 708 10.21 -31.11 -15.02
CA ASP A 708 9.73 -30.25 -16.11
C ASP A 708 10.14 -28.79 -15.90
N PHE A 709 9.93 -28.28 -14.68
CA PHE A 709 10.37 -26.93 -14.31
C PHE A 709 11.88 -26.77 -14.43
N ALA A 710 12.70 -27.73 -14.00
CA ALA A 710 14.15 -27.65 -14.12
C ALA A 710 14.62 -27.59 -15.59
N ARG A 711 14.05 -28.44 -16.46
CA ARG A 711 14.32 -28.41 -17.91
C ARG A 711 13.90 -27.07 -18.55
N MET A 712 12.74 -26.55 -18.15
CA MET A 712 12.24 -25.25 -18.60
C MET A 712 13.09 -24.08 -18.07
N LEU A 713 13.62 -24.16 -16.85
CA LEU A 713 14.51 -23.15 -16.26
C LEU A 713 15.82 -23.05 -17.04
N ALA A 714 16.46 -24.19 -17.34
CA ALA A 714 17.68 -24.21 -18.15
C ALA A 714 17.43 -23.78 -19.62
N SER A 715 16.29 -24.16 -20.20
CA SER A 715 15.87 -23.68 -21.54
C SER A 715 15.69 -22.17 -21.58
N GLN A 716 14.92 -21.58 -20.65
CA GLN A 716 14.70 -20.14 -20.63
C GLN A 716 15.92 -19.36 -20.14
N GLY A 717 16.82 -19.99 -19.37
CA GLY A 717 18.12 -19.44 -19.00
C GLY A 717 18.96 -19.14 -20.24
N ARG A 718 19.13 -20.14 -21.13
CA ARG A 718 19.86 -19.97 -22.40
C ARG A 718 19.27 -18.85 -23.26
N ASN A 719 17.95 -18.77 -23.38
CA ASN A 719 17.25 -17.70 -24.11
C ASN A 719 17.48 -16.28 -23.53
N LEU A 720 17.99 -16.18 -22.30
CA LEU A 720 18.31 -14.92 -21.61
C LEU A 720 19.83 -14.78 -21.36
N GLY A 721 20.66 -15.57 -22.04
CA GLY A 721 22.12 -15.53 -21.92
C GLY A 721 22.67 -16.06 -20.59
N MET A 722 21.88 -16.83 -19.84
CA MET A 722 22.22 -17.39 -18.53
C MET A 722 22.42 -18.90 -18.59
N THR A 723 23.66 -19.37 -18.43
CA THR A 723 23.95 -20.80 -18.30
C THR A 723 23.40 -21.34 -16.98
N ILE A 724 22.65 -22.44 -17.04
CA ILE A 724 22.09 -23.13 -15.87
C ILE A 724 22.29 -24.62 -16.11
N GLN A 725 23.06 -25.26 -15.23
CA GLN A 725 23.38 -26.68 -15.27
C GLN A 725 22.20 -27.53 -14.78
N ASN A 726 22.33 -28.86 -14.88
CA ASN A 726 21.30 -29.77 -14.36
C ASN A 726 21.13 -29.63 -12.84
N VAL A 727 19.89 -29.76 -12.36
CA VAL A 727 19.54 -29.67 -10.93
C VAL A 727 20.25 -30.76 -10.12
N THR A 728 20.92 -30.37 -9.04
CA THR A 728 21.85 -31.23 -8.28
C THR A 728 21.11 -32.24 -7.39
N GLU A 729 20.12 -31.80 -6.61
CA GLU A 729 19.19 -32.67 -5.87
C GLU A 729 17.80 -32.02 -5.79
N ILE A 730 16.76 -32.84 -5.81
CA ILE A 730 15.38 -32.42 -5.56
C ILE A 730 14.86 -33.21 -4.36
N LYS A 731 14.46 -32.49 -3.31
CA LYS A 731 13.99 -33.05 -2.04
C LYS A 731 12.54 -32.67 -1.77
N GLU A 732 11.69 -33.68 -1.68
CA GLU A 732 10.32 -33.57 -1.20
C GLU A 732 10.31 -33.74 0.34
N MET A 733 9.51 -32.94 1.04
CA MET A 733 9.49 -32.83 2.51
C MET A 733 8.10 -33.17 3.05
N ASP A 734 8.00 -33.93 4.15
CA ASP A 734 6.71 -34.16 4.81
C ASP A 734 6.33 -32.97 5.69
N THR A 735 5.51 -32.07 5.15
CA THR A 735 5.01 -30.88 5.86
C THR A 735 4.04 -31.17 7.01
N ARG A 736 3.75 -32.44 7.30
CA ARG A 736 3.02 -32.87 8.52
C ARG A 736 3.98 -33.13 9.69
N SER A 737 5.30 -33.13 9.45
CA SER A 737 6.32 -33.20 10.50
C SER A 737 6.16 -32.05 11.49
N ARG A 738 6.03 -32.37 12.78
CA ARG A 738 6.10 -31.38 13.87
C ARG A 738 7.48 -30.70 13.96
N GLN A 739 8.49 -31.28 13.31
CA GLN A 739 9.87 -30.79 13.27
C GLN A 739 10.24 -30.14 11.92
N ILE A 740 9.26 -29.87 11.03
CA ILE A 740 9.48 -29.38 9.65
C ILE A 740 10.44 -28.19 9.53
N LYS A 741 10.49 -27.29 10.53
CA LYS A 741 11.49 -26.20 10.55
C LYS A 741 12.93 -26.76 10.65
N ALA A 742 13.18 -27.66 11.60
CA ALA A 742 14.48 -28.30 11.76
C ALA A 742 14.83 -29.18 10.54
N ASP A 743 13.86 -29.91 10.00
CA ASP A 743 14.03 -30.70 8.78
C ASP A 743 14.49 -29.82 7.60
N VAL A 744 13.89 -28.63 7.44
CA VAL A 744 14.28 -27.64 6.42
C VAL A 744 15.66 -27.03 6.70
N THR A 745 15.94 -26.59 7.93
CA THR A 745 17.26 -26.04 8.31
C THR A 745 18.38 -27.06 8.08
N ASN A 746 18.17 -28.35 8.44
CA ASN A 746 19.14 -29.43 8.24
C ASN A 746 19.43 -29.69 6.75
N VAL A 747 18.40 -29.74 5.89
CA VAL A 747 18.59 -29.90 4.43
C VAL A 747 19.32 -28.69 3.83
N LEU A 748 19.02 -27.47 4.30
CA LEU A 748 19.73 -26.27 3.85
C LEU A 748 21.21 -26.26 4.30
N HIS A 749 21.55 -26.73 5.50
CA HIS A 749 22.95 -26.91 5.91
C HIS A 749 23.68 -27.95 5.06
N LYS A 750 23.07 -29.11 4.79
CA LYS A 750 23.61 -30.16 3.88
C LYS A 750 23.96 -29.55 2.52
N TRP A 751 23.04 -28.78 1.94
CA TRP A 751 23.25 -28.16 0.63
C TRP A 751 24.24 -26.99 0.66
N LYS A 752 24.32 -26.18 1.74
CA LYS A 752 25.39 -25.18 1.90
C LYS A 752 26.77 -25.84 1.89
N ALA A 753 26.95 -26.95 2.61
CA ALA A 753 28.20 -27.71 2.65
C ALA A 753 28.58 -28.33 1.28
N GLN A 754 27.60 -28.65 0.42
CA GLN A 754 27.85 -29.09 -0.96
C GLN A 754 28.19 -27.94 -1.93
N GLY A 755 28.06 -26.68 -1.49
CA GLY A 755 28.28 -25.47 -2.29
C GLY A 755 27.05 -25.01 -3.07
N ALA A 756 25.87 -25.03 -2.46
CA ALA A 756 24.63 -24.56 -3.09
C ALA A 756 24.62 -23.05 -3.35
N GLU A 757 24.49 -22.69 -4.63
CA GLU A 757 24.40 -21.31 -5.11
C GLU A 757 22.96 -20.80 -5.11
N LEU A 758 21.98 -21.69 -5.31
CA LEU A 758 20.56 -21.39 -5.26
C LEU A 758 19.75 -22.60 -4.78
N VAL A 759 18.79 -22.35 -3.89
CA VAL A 759 17.72 -23.30 -3.58
C VAL A 759 16.37 -22.72 -4.04
N VAL A 760 15.74 -23.37 -5.01
CA VAL A 760 14.35 -23.08 -5.38
C VAL A 760 13.44 -23.80 -4.39
N VAL A 761 12.44 -23.12 -3.83
CA VAL A 761 11.55 -23.70 -2.82
C VAL A 761 10.10 -23.60 -3.26
N VAL A 762 9.47 -24.74 -3.57
CA VAL A 762 8.03 -24.79 -3.84
C VAL A 762 7.30 -24.79 -2.51
N ILE A 763 6.51 -23.74 -2.26
CA ILE A 763 5.74 -23.55 -1.02
C ILE A 763 4.23 -23.74 -1.28
N PRO A 764 3.46 -24.27 -0.32
CA PRO A 764 2.03 -24.44 -0.46
C PRO A 764 1.31 -23.08 -0.50
N GLY A 765 0.01 -23.11 -0.84
CA GLY A 765 -0.83 -21.90 -0.89
C GLY A 765 -1.36 -21.41 0.46
N HIS A 766 -0.97 -22.04 1.57
CA HIS A 766 -1.50 -21.81 2.92
C HIS A 766 -0.37 -21.89 3.95
N GLY A 767 -0.54 -21.24 5.10
CA GLY A 767 0.40 -21.28 6.23
C GLY A 767 1.74 -20.58 5.98
N ASP A 768 2.50 -20.40 7.05
CA ASP A 768 3.62 -19.46 7.11
C ASP A 768 4.96 -20.06 6.62
N PHE A 769 4.89 -21.00 5.66
CA PHE A 769 6.06 -21.67 5.09
C PHE A 769 7.04 -20.69 4.45
N TYR A 770 6.56 -19.55 3.93
CA TYR A 770 7.42 -18.51 3.37
C TYR A 770 8.34 -17.87 4.44
N SER A 771 7.79 -17.40 5.56
CA SER A 771 8.59 -16.82 6.66
C SER A 771 9.38 -17.87 7.43
N MET A 772 8.92 -19.12 7.51
CA MET A 772 9.75 -20.24 7.98
C MET A 772 11.00 -20.38 7.11
N VAL A 773 10.83 -20.63 5.80
CA VAL A 773 11.93 -20.83 4.84
C VAL A 773 12.87 -19.62 4.81
N LYS A 774 12.35 -18.39 4.86
CA LYS A 774 13.19 -17.18 4.85
C LYS A 774 14.00 -16.98 6.13
N ARG A 775 13.48 -17.33 7.31
CA ARG A 775 14.27 -17.30 8.56
C ARG A 775 15.37 -18.37 8.55
N CYS A 776 15.03 -19.61 8.21
CA CYS A 776 16.00 -20.69 8.07
C CYS A 776 17.11 -20.34 7.07
N ALA A 777 16.75 -19.91 5.85
CA ALA A 777 17.72 -19.67 4.79
C ALA A 777 18.58 -18.42 5.00
N GLU A 778 18.05 -17.33 5.57
CA GLU A 778 18.72 -16.02 5.54
C GLU A 778 19.25 -15.56 6.91
N LEU A 779 18.74 -16.11 8.02
CA LEU A 779 19.21 -15.82 9.38
C LEU A 779 20.03 -16.98 9.98
N GLU A 780 19.59 -18.24 9.76
CA GLU A 780 20.23 -19.42 10.38
C GLU A 780 21.34 -20.03 9.51
N VAL A 781 21.07 -20.22 8.22
CA VAL A 781 21.98 -20.98 7.34
C VAL A 781 22.83 -20.10 6.42
N GLY A 782 22.28 -19.02 5.85
CA GLY A 782 22.95 -18.17 4.85
C GLY A 782 23.03 -18.84 3.47
N VAL A 783 21.87 -19.11 2.86
CA VAL A 783 21.70 -19.75 1.53
C VAL A 783 20.67 -18.98 0.69
N LEU A 784 20.99 -18.78 -0.59
CA LEU A 784 20.16 -18.00 -1.51
C LEU A 784 18.90 -18.76 -1.92
N THR A 785 17.72 -18.16 -1.73
CA THR A 785 16.43 -18.86 -1.96
C THR A 785 15.46 -18.13 -2.89
N GLN A 786 14.88 -18.90 -3.82
CA GLN A 786 13.80 -18.47 -4.71
C GLN A 786 12.53 -19.29 -4.47
N CYS A 787 11.59 -18.73 -3.70
CA CYS A 787 10.32 -19.38 -3.40
C CYS A 787 9.33 -19.29 -4.60
N ILE A 788 8.51 -20.33 -4.81
CA ILE A 788 7.46 -20.40 -5.82
C ILE A 788 6.19 -20.96 -5.15
N LYS A 789 5.05 -20.25 -5.22
CA LYS A 789 3.77 -20.80 -4.71
C LYS A 789 3.36 -22.00 -5.59
N ALA A 790 2.87 -23.09 -4.99
CA ALA A 790 2.46 -24.30 -5.72
C ALA A 790 1.46 -24.02 -6.86
N ASN A 791 0.50 -23.12 -6.64
CA ASN A 791 -0.45 -22.68 -7.67
C ASN A 791 0.22 -22.00 -8.89
N THR A 792 1.43 -21.43 -8.73
CA THR A 792 2.28 -20.92 -9.81
C THR A 792 3.06 -22.06 -10.47
N MET A 793 3.49 -23.07 -9.71
CA MET A 793 4.17 -24.26 -10.25
C MET A 793 3.22 -25.10 -11.13
N PHE A 794 1.98 -25.33 -10.69
CA PHE A 794 0.95 -26.02 -11.50
C PHE A 794 0.56 -25.27 -12.78
N LYS A 795 0.80 -23.95 -12.85
CA LYS A 795 0.51 -23.08 -14.00
C LYS A 795 1.78 -22.56 -14.69
N MET A 796 2.92 -23.21 -14.45
CA MET A 796 4.22 -22.77 -14.95
C MET A 796 4.24 -22.79 -16.48
N ASN A 797 4.85 -21.74 -17.05
CA ASN A 797 4.98 -21.53 -18.50
C ASN A 797 6.25 -20.71 -18.79
N PRO A 798 6.75 -20.67 -20.03
CA PRO A 798 8.00 -19.98 -20.38
C PRO A 798 8.05 -18.52 -19.93
N ALA A 799 6.97 -17.75 -20.10
CA ALA A 799 6.91 -16.35 -19.66
C ALA A 799 6.97 -16.20 -18.13
N THR A 800 6.36 -17.11 -17.38
CA THR A 800 6.44 -17.16 -15.91
C THR A 800 7.85 -17.55 -15.45
N CYS A 801 8.49 -18.49 -16.16
CA CYS A 801 9.86 -18.92 -15.93
C CYS A 801 10.87 -17.79 -16.18
N GLY A 802 10.75 -17.05 -17.29
CA GLY A 802 11.56 -15.85 -17.55
C GLY A 802 11.40 -14.78 -16.47
N ASN A 803 10.17 -14.56 -15.97
CA ASN A 803 9.92 -13.66 -14.84
C ASN A 803 10.46 -14.18 -13.49
N ILE A 804 10.82 -15.46 -13.37
CA ILE A 804 11.58 -16.01 -12.24
C ILE A 804 13.08 -15.78 -12.47
N LEU A 805 13.59 -16.04 -13.68
CA LEU A 805 14.99 -15.84 -14.06
C LEU A 805 15.46 -14.39 -13.89
N LEU A 806 14.61 -13.40 -14.20
CA LEU A 806 14.87 -11.98 -13.88
C LEU A 806 15.25 -11.77 -12.39
N LYS A 807 14.62 -12.51 -11.47
CA LYS A 807 14.93 -12.44 -10.03
C LYS A 807 16.14 -13.28 -9.67
N VAL A 808 16.27 -14.47 -10.23
CA VAL A 808 17.40 -15.38 -9.96
C VAL A 808 18.71 -14.72 -10.36
N ASN A 809 18.82 -14.21 -11.59
CA ASN A 809 20.03 -13.53 -12.06
C ASN A 809 20.38 -12.31 -11.20
N SER A 810 19.38 -11.50 -10.84
CA SER A 810 19.60 -10.35 -9.94
C SER A 810 20.13 -10.77 -8.57
N LYS A 811 19.60 -11.86 -8.00
CA LYS A 811 20.01 -12.42 -6.71
C LYS A 811 21.43 -12.98 -6.70
N THR A 812 21.87 -13.55 -7.82
CA THR A 812 23.25 -14.00 -8.05
C THR A 812 24.16 -12.85 -8.53
N ASN A 813 23.81 -11.59 -8.21
CA ASN A 813 24.52 -10.35 -8.57
C ASN A 813 24.74 -10.13 -10.08
N GLY A 814 23.92 -10.73 -10.93
CA GLY A 814 23.83 -10.36 -12.34
C GLY A 814 23.16 -8.99 -12.54
N LYS A 815 23.19 -8.53 -13.79
CA LYS A 815 22.54 -7.31 -14.25
C LYS A 815 21.67 -7.67 -15.45
N ASN A 816 20.36 -7.55 -15.33
CA ASN A 816 19.46 -7.94 -16.42
C ASN A 816 19.59 -6.95 -17.59
N HIS A 817 19.53 -5.65 -17.28
CA HIS A 817 19.52 -4.57 -18.25
C HIS A 817 20.05 -3.27 -17.63
N GLN A 818 20.29 -2.26 -18.47
CA GLN A 818 20.67 -0.90 -18.04
C GLN A 818 19.98 0.16 -18.92
N LEU A 819 20.16 1.45 -18.62
CA LEU A 819 19.84 2.51 -19.58
C LEU A 819 20.87 2.47 -20.72
N GLY A 820 20.45 2.61 -21.97
CA GLY A 820 21.39 2.81 -23.08
C GLY A 820 22.06 4.18 -22.98
N GLU A 821 23.35 4.29 -23.32
CA GLU A 821 24.21 5.43 -22.92
C GLU A 821 23.63 6.82 -23.26
N ARG A 822 22.99 6.99 -24.43
CA ARG A 822 22.35 8.27 -24.83
C ARG A 822 21.16 8.71 -23.95
N TYR A 823 20.67 7.84 -23.07
CA TYR A 823 19.57 8.08 -22.13
C TYR A 823 20.06 8.17 -20.67
N LYS A 824 21.36 8.12 -20.43
CA LYS A 824 21.94 8.23 -19.08
C LYS A 824 21.86 9.69 -18.60
N PRO A 825 21.13 10.01 -17.52
CA PRO A 825 21.06 11.38 -17.00
C PRO A 825 22.45 11.89 -16.59
N GLY A 826 22.71 13.18 -16.76
CA GLY A 826 24.04 13.78 -16.56
C GLY A 826 24.59 13.54 -15.14
N VAL A 827 23.72 13.56 -14.15
CA VAL A 827 24.03 13.26 -12.74
C VAL A 827 24.55 11.83 -12.50
N LEU A 828 24.35 10.88 -13.43
CA LEU A 828 24.93 9.53 -13.40
C LEU A 828 26.30 9.41 -14.08
N ASN A 829 26.86 10.51 -14.63
CA ASN A 829 28.19 10.50 -15.27
C ASN A 829 29.35 10.68 -14.27
N ARG A 830 29.05 10.86 -12.99
CA ARG A 830 30.01 10.90 -11.88
C ARG A 830 29.59 9.87 -10.81
N PRO A 831 30.48 9.44 -9.90
CA PRO A 831 30.12 8.51 -8.83
C PRO A 831 28.94 9.04 -7.99
N VAL A 832 27.81 8.33 -8.02
CA VAL A 832 26.57 8.74 -7.34
C VAL A 832 25.94 7.56 -6.62
N MET A 833 25.45 7.79 -5.41
CA MET A 833 24.67 6.82 -4.64
C MET A 833 23.19 7.19 -4.66
N LEU A 834 22.36 6.28 -5.16
CA LEU A 834 20.91 6.37 -5.15
C LEU A 834 20.38 5.59 -3.95
N ILE A 835 19.66 6.27 -3.06
CA ILE A 835 19.16 5.70 -1.81
C ILE A 835 17.63 5.71 -1.81
N GLY A 836 17.01 4.57 -1.57
CA GLY A 836 15.61 4.46 -1.18
C GLY A 836 15.49 4.24 0.32
N ILE A 837 14.49 4.86 0.95
CA ILE A 837 14.19 4.68 2.37
C ILE A 837 12.67 4.44 2.52
N ASP A 838 12.28 3.41 3.27
CA ASP A 838 10.89 3.10 3.64
C ASP A 838 10.79 2.75 5.14
N VAL A 839 9.65 3.08 5.75
CA VAL A 839 9.30 2.71 7.12
C VAL A 839 7.92 2.07 7.16
N THR A 840 7.89 0.76 7.39
CA THR A 840 6.65 -0.01 7.47
C THR A 840 6.21 -0.15 8.93
N HIS A 841 5.12 0.52 9.30
CA HIS A 841 4.41 0.36 10.59
C HIS A 841 3.52 -0.91 10.63
N PRO A 842 3.11 -1.39 11.82
CA PRO A 842 2.08 -2.42 11.94
C PRO A 842 0.67 -1.83 11.74
N SER A 843 -0.38 -2.68 11.81
CA SER A 843 -1.77 -2.22 11.74
C SER A 843 -2.13 -1.31 12.95
N PRO A 844 -3.08 -0.36 12.85
CA PRO A 844 -3.35 0.61 13.91
C PRO A 844 -3.73 -0.01 15.27
N ASP A 845 -4.37 -1.18 15.25
CA ASP A 845 -4.75 -2.03 16.38
C ASP A 845 -3.56 -2.79 17.01
N GLN A 846 -2.46 -2.97 16.29
CA GLN A 846 -1.29 -3.76 16.69
C GLN A 846 -0.23 -2.87 17.38
N THR A 847 -0.58 -2.26 18.51
CA THR A 847 0.27 -1.30 19.24
C THR A 847 1.57 -1.88 19.78
N SER A 848 1.64 -3.19 20.03
CA SER A 848 2.79 -3.89 20.61
C SER A 848 3.86 -4.30 19.60
N ILE A 849 3.66 -4.06 18.29
CA ILE A 849 4.60 -4.47 17.24
C ILE A 849 5.51 -3.29 16.86
N PRO A 850 6.85 -3.44 16.79
CA PRO A 850 7.76 -2.36 16.41
C PRO A 850 7.55 -1.92 14.96
N SER A 851 8.04 -0.74 14.59
CA SER A 851 8.20 -0.32 13.19
C SER A 851 9.45 -0.95 12.59
N VAL A 852 9.46 -1.14 11.27
CA VAL A 852 10.61 -1.65 10.51
C VAL A 852 11.05 -0.57 9.54
N ALA A 853 12.26 -0.06 9.71
CA ALA A 853 12.90 0.85 8.77
C ALA A 853 13.84 0.07 7.85
N ALA A 854 13.88 0.42 6.56
CA ALA A 854 14.80 -0.18 5.60
C ALA A 854 15.35 0.84 4.61
N VAL A 855 16.64 0.68 4.28
CA VAL A 855 17.39 1.54 3.37
C VAL A 855 18.02 0.67 2.30
N ALA A 856 17.72 0.95 1.03
CA ALA A 856 18.34 0.32 -0.13
C ALA A 856 19.22 1.34 -0.86
N ALA A 857 20.52 1.07 -0.96
CA ALA A 857 21.48 1.96 -1.64
C ALA A 857 22.10 1.29 -2.87
N SER A 858 22.23 2.01 -3.98
CA SER A 858 22.90 1.53 -5.18
C SER A 858 24.40 1.32 -4.92
N HIS A 859 25.01 0.38 -5.63
CA HIS A 859 26.45 0.11 -5.55
C HIS A 859 27.11 -0.15 -6.92
N ASP A 860 26.43 0.22 -8.01
CA ASP A 860 26.92 0.19 -9.38
C ASP A 860 26.70 1.53 -10.10
N ALA A 861 27.58 1.87 -11.05
CA ALA A 861 27.46 3.09 -11.85
C ALA A 861 26.26 3.12 -12.81
N THR A 862 25.57 1.98 -12.97
CA THR A 862 24.37 1.84 -13.83
C THR A 862 23.05 1.81 -13.04
N ALA A 863 23.09 2.08 -11.73
CA ALA A 863 21.91 2.23 -10.87
C ALA A 863 20.94 1.02 -10.84
N PHE A 864 21.44 -0.19 -11.12
CA PHE A 864 20.65 -1.42 -11.19
C PHE A 864 20.80 -2.30 -9.93
N GLN A 865 21.97 -2.27 -9.28
CA GLN A 865 22.35 -3.18 -8.20
C GLN A 865 22.38 -2.47 -6.85
N TYR A 866 21.69 -3.04 -5.86
CA TYR A 866 21.42 -2.42 -4.57
C TYR A 866 21.79 -3.34 -3.41
N ASN A 867 22.25 -2.75 -2.31
CA ASN A 867 22.39 -3.43 -1.02
C ASN A 867 21.30 -2.92 -0.07
N MET A 868 20.70 -3.81 0.73
CA MET A 868 19.71 -3.43 1.75
C MET A 868 20.27 -3.54 3.16
N ILE A 869 19.84 -2.61 4.02
CA ILE A 869 20.07 -2.65 5.47
C ILE A 869 18.74 -2.27 6.14
N TRP A 870 18.40 -2.94 7.23
CA TRP A 870 17.16 -2.72 7.97
C TRP A 870 17.39 -2.63 9.47
N ARG A 871 16.43 -2.04 10.19
CA ARG A 871 16.42 -1.90 11.65
C ARG A 871 15.01 -2.00 12.23
N LEU A 872 14.93 -2.34 13.51
CA LEU A 872 13.73 -2.19 14.33
C LEU A 872 13.75 -0.83 15.02
N GLN A 873 12.58 -0.19 15.12
CA GLN A 873 12.38 1.02 15.90
C GLN A 873 10.98 1.02 16.53
N ASN A 874 10.69 2.01 17.38
CA ASN A 874 9.47 2.02 18.19
C ASN A 874 8.17 1.97 17.34
N PRO A 875 7.06 1.44 17.90
CA PRO A 875 5.79 1.41 17.19
C PRO A 875 5.35 2.82 16.76
N ARG A 876 5.10 3.01 15.45
CA ARG A 876 4.73 4.29 14.81
C ARG A 876 5.82 5.38 14.82
N GLU A 877 7.06 5.05 15.15
CA GLU A 877 8.21 5.93 14.89
C GLU A 877 8.48 6.00 13.38
N GLU A 878 8.32 7.18 12.78
CA GLU A 878 8.50 7.40 11.34
C GLU A 878 9.95 7.75 10.98
N ILE A 879 10.68 8.50 11.82
CA ILE A 879 12.07 8.91 11.53
C ILE A 879 12.99 7.70 11.65
N VAL A 880 13.92 7.50 10.71
CA VAL A 880 14.89 6.39 10.78
C VAL A 880 15.98 6.70 11.81
N VAL A 881 15.79 6.22 13.03
CA VAL A 881 16.62 6.57 14.21
C VAL A 881 18.11 6.25 14.01
N ASP A 882 18.43 5.10 13.43
CA ASP A 882 19.81 4.63 13.21
C ASP A 882 20.38 4.98 11.82
N LEU A 883 19.78 5.95 11.11
CA LEU A 883 20.15 6.23 9.71
C LEU A 883 21.65 6.54 9.53
N LYS A 884 22.28 7.20 10.52
CA LYS A 884 23.72 7.51 10.47
C LYS A 884 24.57 6.26 10.27
N ASN A 885 24.36 5.22 11.07
CA ASN A 885 25.16 4.00 11.01
C ASN A 885 24.84 3.19 9.75
N ILE A 886 23.57 3.14 9.34
CA ILE A 886 23.15 2.54 8.07
C ILE A 886 23.89 3.20 6.88
N ILE A 887 23.98 4.53 6.84
CA ILE A 887 24.68 5.26 5.76
C ILE A 887 26.19 5.02 5.82
N ILE A 888 26.81 4.93 7.01
CA ILE A 888 28.22 4.53 7.17
C ILE A 888 28.47 3.14 6.57
N GLU A 889 27.59 2.16 6.83
CA GLU A 889 27.68 0.81 6.25
C GLU A 889 27.53 0.84 4.72
N GLN A 890 26.53 1.55 4.17
CA GLN A 890 26.30 1.64 2.73
C GLN A 890 27.44 2.35 1.99
N LEU A 891 28.00 3.44 2.55
CA LEU A 891 29.14 4.16 1.97
C LEU A 891 30.40 3.28 1.93
N LYS A 892 30.68 2.51 2.99
CA LYS A 892 31.76 1.50 2.98
C LYS A 892 31.51 0.45 1.91
N PHE A 893 30.29 -0.05 1.77
CA PHE A 893 29.95 -1.05 0.74
C PHE A 893 30.13 -0.53 -0.69
N PHE A 894 29.68 0.71 -0.96
CA PHE A 894 29.87 1.38 -2.25
C PHE A 894 31.35 1.54 -2.59
N PHE A 895 32.19 1.99 -1.65
CA PHE A 895 33.63 2.12 -1.88
C PHE A 895 34.29 0.75 -2.13
N ILE A 896 33.89 -0.30 -1.43
CA ILE A 896 34.38 -1.67 -1.65
C ILE A 896 34.03 -2.19 -3.05
N LYS A 897 32.83 -1.90 -3.57
CA LYS A 897 32.36 -2.37 -4.88
C LYS A 897 32.84 -1.52 -6.06
N THR A 898 32.92 -0.20 -5.91
CA THR A 898 33.19 0.75 -7.01
C THR A 898 34.61 1.32 -7.01
N ARG A 899 35.33 1.22 -5.88
CA ARG A 899 36.61 1.92 -5.59
C ARG A 899 36.53 3.45 -5.61
N HIS A 900 35.33 4.03 -5.69
CA HIS A 900 35.09 5.46 -5.65
C HIS A 900 34.28 5.83 -4.41
N LYS A 901 34.45 7.06 -3.92
CA LYS A 901 33.49 7.70 -3.00
C LYS A 901 32.37 8.31 -3.86
N PRO A 902 31.09 8.26 -3.46
CA PRO A 902 30.05 9.05 -4.12
C PRO A 902 30.39 10.56 -4.04
N GLU A 903 30.39 11.25 -5.17
CA GLU A 903 30.43 12.72 -5.21
C GLU A 903 29.04 13.29 -4.89
N LYS A 904 27.99 12.53 -5.21
CA LYS A 904 26.58 12.88 -5.05
C LYS A 904 25.80 11.77 -4.36
N ILE A 905 24.83 12.14 -3.53
CA ILE A 905 23.86 11.25 -2.90
C ILE A 905 22.45 11.76 -3.24
N ILE A 906 21.59 10.87 -3.74
CA ILE A 906 20.20 11.21 -4.09
C ILE A 906 19.26 10.26 -3.33
N VAL A 907 18.42 10.83 -2.46
CA VAL A 907 17.54 10.10 -1.54
C VAL A 907 16.09 10.19 -2.00
N TYR A 908 15.41 9.04 -2.05
CA TYR A 908 13.98 8.90 -2.34
C TYR A 908 13.27 8.21 -1.16
N ARG A 909 12.66 9.02 -0.29
CA ARG A 909 12.02 8.64 0.98
C ARG A 909 10.51 8.39 0.80
N ASP A 910 10.03 7.15 0.90
CA ASP A 910 8.58 6.85 0.88
C ASP A 910 7.92 7.23 2.22
N GLY A 911 6.59 7.20 2.26
CA GLY A 911 5.77 7.18 3.48
C GLY A 911 5.46 8.53 4.14
N VAL A 912 6.41 9.46 4.15
CA VAL A 912 6.35 10.70 4.95
C VAL A 912 5.20 11.62 4.55
N SER A 913 4.44 12.12 5.54
CA SER A 913 3.38 13.11 5.33
C SER A 913 3.90 14.56 5.31
N GLU A 914 3.20 15.47 4.61
CA GLU A 914 3.62 16.87 4.44
C GLU A 914 3.86 17.59 5.78
N GLY A 915 3.03 17.32 6.79
CA GLY A 915 3.19 17.86 8.17
C GLY A 915 4.38 17.30 8.96
N GLN A 916 5.17 16.40 8.39
CA GLN A 916 6.40 15.84 8.98
C GLN A 916 7.66 16.20 8.19
N PHE A 917 7.54 16.88 7.04
CA PHE A 917 8.67 17.15 6.13
C PHE A 917 9.87 17.80 6.82
N GLN A 918 9.66 18.88 7.58
CA GLN A 918 10.73 19.57 8.30
C GLN A 918 11.39 18.68 9.37
N GLN A 919 10.62 17.92 10.14
CA GLN A 919 11.14 17.06 11.21
C GLN A 919 11.95 15.88 10.64
N VAL A 920 11.46 15.24 9.58
CA VAL A 920 12.16 14.14 8.91
C VAL A 920 13.41 14.65 8.21
N LEU A 921 13.33 15.78 7.49
CA LEU A 921 14.49 16.39 6.84
C LEU A 921 15.58 16.75 7.86
N ALA A 922 15.23 17.44 8.94
CA ALA A 922 16.19 17.88 9.95
C ALA A 922 16.89 16.71 10.68
N ALA A 923 16.20 15.58 10.87
CA ALA A 923 16.82 14.37 11.41
C ALA A 923 17.65 13.61 10.35
N GLU A 924 17.05 13.26 9.22
CA GLU A 924 17.63 12.32 8.25
C GLU A 924 18.75 12.96 7.41
N LEU A 925 18.64 14.24 7.02
CA LEU A 925 19.72 14.96 6.32
C LEU A 925 20.96 15.12 7.21
N ASN A 926 20.77 15.45 8.49
CA ASN A 926 21.87 15.53 9.46
C ASN A 926 22.51 14.16 9.69
N ALA A 927 21.73 13.07 9.77
CA ALA A 927 22.26 11.72 9.91
C ALA A 927 23.14 11.33 8.71
N ILE A 928 22.73 11.65 7.47
CA ILE A 928 23.51 11.41 6.25
C ILE A 928 24.80 12.25 6.24
N ARG A 929 24.72 13.55 6.55
CA ARG A 929 25.89 14.45 6.61
C ARG A 929 26.90 13.99 7.67
N GLN A 930 26.43 13.66 8.87
CA GLN A 930 27.28 13.12 9.93
C GLN A 930 27.88 11.76 9.56
N ALA A 931 27.18 10.91 8.81
CA ALA A 931 27.75 9.63 8.35
C ALA A 931 28.95 9.86 7.41
N CYS A 932 28.84 10.85 6.51
CA CYS A 932 29.93 11.24 5.63
C CYS A 932 31.14 11.79 6.44
N THR A 933 30.92 12.77 7.31
CA THR A 933 32.01 13.38 8.10
C THR A 933 32.60 12.46 9.18
N THR A 934 31.90 11.38 9.56
CA THR A 934 32.42 10.32 10.47
C THR A 934 33.37 9.35 9.74
N LEU A 935 33.23 9.21 8.42
CA LEU A 935 34.17 8.41 7.60
C LEU A 935 35.43 9.21 7.26
N GLU A 936 35.27 10.49 6.93
CA GLU A 936 36.38 11.39 6.60
C GLU A 936 35.94 12.84 6.84
N LYS A 937 36.71 13.60 7.64
CA LYS A 937 36.32 14.91 8.20
C LYS A 937 35.78 15.90 7.17
N ASP A 938 36.37 15.90 5.97
CA ASP A 938 36.06 16.86 4.91
C ASP A 938 35.26 16.27 3.74
N TYR A 939 34.89 14.98 3.81
CA TYR A 939 34.02 14.33 2.84
C TYR A 939 32.58 14.84 2.98
N LYS A 940 32.21 15.77 2.10
CA LYS A 940 30.93 16.49 2.07
C LYS A 940 30.28 16.37 0.68
N PRO A 941 29.79 15.17 0.29
CA PRO A 941 29.14 14.96 -1.00
C PRO A 941 27.83 15.75 -1.09
N GLY A 942 27.44 16.13 -2.31
CA GLY A 942 26.19 16.86 -2.52
C GLY A 942 24.97 15.96 -2.29
N ILE A 943 24.02 16.37 -1.45
CA ILE A 943 22.81 15.60 -1.14
C ILE A 943 21.59 16.24 -1.81
N THR A 944 20.81 15.45 -2.57
CA THR A 944 19.44 15.80 -2.98
C THR A 944 18.46 14.89 -2.24
N PHE A 945 17.46 15.47 -1.59
CA PHE A 945 16.48 14.73 -0.78
C PHE A 945 15.07 14.91 -1.35
N LEU A 946 14.44 13.82 -1.79
CA LEU A 946 13.06 13.78 -2.25
C LEU A 946 12.22 12.91 -1.32
N VAL A 947 11.04 13.42 -0.95
CA VAL A 947 9.96 12.57 -0.45
C VAL A 947 9.13 12.06 -1.63
N VAL A 948 8.78 10.79 -1.57
CA VAL A 948 7.93 10.05 -2.51
C VAL A 948 6.61 9.73 -1.83
N GLN A 949 5.49 10.14 -2.43
CA GLN A 949 4.16 9.92 -1.90
C GLN A 949 3.29 9.20 -2.93
N LYS A 950 3.31 7.86 -2.90
CA LYS A 950 2.39 7.04 -3.70
C LYS A 950 0.94 7.03 -3.14
N ARG A 951 0.72 7.46 -1.89
CA ARG A 951 -0.53 7.19 -1.14
C ARG A 951 -1.52 8.38 -1.09
N HIS A 952 -1.63 9.19 -2.13
CA HIS A 952 -2.57 10.34 -2.21
C HIS A 952 -3.87 10.09 -3.03
N HIS A 953 -4.81 11.03 -3.00
CA HIS A 953 -6.10 10.94 -3.68
C HIS A 953 -6.18 11.54 -5.09
N VAL A 954 -5.15 12.25 -5.56
CA VAL A 954 -5.07 12.78 -6.94
C VAL A 954 -5.13 11.67 -8.01
N ARG A 955 -5.86 11.91 -9.10
CA ARG A 955 -5.99 11.11 -10.34
C ARG A 955 -6.02 12.04 -11.54
N PHE A 956 -5.55 11.53 -12.68
CA PHE A 956 -5.57 12.21 -13.98
C PHE A 956 -6.48 11.47 -14.96
N PHE A 957 -7.19 12.21 -15.80
CA PHE A 957 -8.03 11.70 -16.88
C PHE A 957 -7.56 12.28 -18.21
N PRO A 958 -7.35 11.47 -19.27
CA PRO A 958 -6.92 11.96 -20.57
C PRO A 958 -8.03 12.77 -21.25
N MET A 959 -7.66 13.88 -21.87
CA MET A 959 -8.61 14.76 -22.59
C MET A 959 -8.72 14.47 -24.09
N LYS A 960 -7.80 13.67 -24.65
CA LYS A 960 -7.65 13.41 -26.08
C LYS A 960 -7.36 11.93 -26.29
N SER A 961 -7.96 11.30 -27.30
CA SER A 961 -7.77 9.85 -27.53
C SER A 961 -6.33 9.46 -27.90
N GLN A 962 -5.56 10.37 -28.51
CA GLN A 962 -4.11 10.22 -28.71
C GLN A 962 -3.28 10.09 -27.41
N ASP A 963 -3.87 10.51 -26.28
CA ASP A 963 -3.28 10.52 -24.94
C ASP A 963 -3.94 9.46 -24.04
N GLU A 964 -4.58 8.42 -24.63
CA GLU A 964 -5.14 7.25 -23.93
C GLU A 964 -4.17 6.04 -23.97
N ASP A 965 -3.76 5.50 -22.81
CA ASP A 965 -2.92 4.30 -22.66
C ASP A 965 -3.72 3.04 -22.30
N GLY A 966 -3.44 1.98 -23.06
CA GLY A 966 -3.86 0.62 -22.81
C GLY A 966 -5.38 0.38 -22.84
N LYS A 967 -5.79 -0.85 -22.52
CA LYS A 967 -7.22 -1.24 -22.50
C LYS A 967 -8.08 -0.38 -21.56
N ASN A 968 -7.46 0.23 -20.55
CA ASN A 968 -8.15 1.06 -19.56
C ASN A 968 -8.27 2.54 -19.98
N ARG A 969 -7.62 3.00 -21.06
CA ARG A 969 -7.61 4.42 -21.49
C ARG A 969 -7.14 5.39 -20.39
N ASN A 970 -5.97 5.10 -19.79
CA ASN A 970 -5.33 5.98 -18.81
C ASN A 970 -4.56 7.12 -19.47
N VAL A 971 -4.04 8.07 -18.70
CA VAL A 971 -2.95 8.93 -19.21
C VAL A 971 -1.66 8.08 -19.37
N PRO A 972 -0.79 8.36 -20.35
CA PRO A 972 0.32 7.47 -20.68
C PRO A 972 1.46 7.48 -19.65
N PRO A 973 2.30 6.43 -19.64
CA PRO A 973 3.59 6.46 -18.96
C PRO A 973 4.40 7.69 -19.39
N GLY A 974 5.02 8.37 -18.43
CA GLY A 974 5.75 9.62 -18.67
C GLY A 974 4.91 10.88 -18.49
N THR A 975 3.59 10.77 -18.24
CA THR A 975 2.74 11.95 -17.94
C THR A 975 3.17 12.58 -16.62
N ILE A 976 3.60 13.85 -16.68
CA ILE A 976 3.96 14.70 -15.57
C ILE A 976 3.00 15.89 -15.47
N VAL A 977 2.65 16.24 -14.24
CA VAL A 977 2.06 17.54 -13.89
C VAL A 977 2.90 18.14 -12.76
N ASP A 978 3.71 19.15 -13.10
CA ASP A 978 4.53 19.94 -12.18
C ASP A 978 3.92 21.32 -11.86
N THR A 979 2.75 21.65 -12.43
CA THR A 979 2.10 22.97 -12.30
C THR A 979 0.69 22.89 -11.74
N THR A 980 0.15 24.05 -11.32
CA THR A 980 -1.25 24.29 -10.90
C THR A 980 -1.73 23.54 -9.65
N ILE A 981 -1.68 22.21 -9.64
CA ILE A 981 -2.04 21.32 -8.53
C ILE A 981 -0.83 20.93 -7.66
N THR A 982 0.27 21.65 -7.83
CA THR A 982 1.55 21.53 -7.10
C THR A 982 1.73 22.71 -6.15
N HIS A 983 2.76 22.68 -5.31
CA HIS A 983 3.06 23.73 -4.35
C HIS A 983 3.48 25.03 -5.07
N PRO A 984 3.09 26.23 -4.59
CA PRO A 984 3.33 27.50 -5.30
C PRO A 984 4.78 27.98 -5.37
N ARG A 985 5.69 27.47 -4.54
CA ARG A 985 7.09 27.96 -4.47
C ARG A 985 8.16 26.87 -4.42
N GLU A 986 7.90 25.78 -3.69
CA GLU A 986 8.81 24.63 -3.57
C GLU A 986 8.70 23.74 -4.83
N LEU A 987 9.63 22.79 -5.01
CA LEU A 987 9.62 21.89 -6.16
C LEU A 987 8.92 20.58 -5.79
N ASP A 988 7.67 20.41 -6.23
CA ASP A 988 7.01 19.13 -6.33
C ASP A 988 6.33 18.89 -7.68
N PHE A 989 6.22 17.61 -8.05
CA PHE A 989 5.60 17.16 -9.29
C PHE A 989 4.90 15.80 -9.11
N TYR A 990 3.89 15.56 -9.94
CA TYR A 990 3.23 14.27 -10.06
C TYR A 990 3.69 13.57 -11.33
N LEU A 991 4.09 12.29 -11.24
CA LEU A 991 4.48 11.47 -12.39
C LEU A 991 3.66 10.17 -12.46
N VAL A 992 3.05 9.90 -13.62
CA VAL A 992 2.52 8.58 -14.00
C VAL A 992 3.62 7.84 -14.75
N SER A 993 4.46 7.10 -14.05
CA SER A 993 5.60 6.38 -14.65
C SER A 993 5.24 5.07 -15.36
N HIS A 994 4.02 4.54 -15.23
CA HIS A 994 3.72 3.12 -15.49
C HIS A 994 2.38 2.88 -16.20
N SER A 995 2.37 1.94 -17.15
CA SER A 995 1.13 1.54 -17.84
C SER A 995 0.27 0.68 -16.92
N SER A 996 -0.96 1.15 -16.67
CA SER A 996 -1.84 0.63 -15.62
C SER A 996 -2.70 -0.53 -16.13
N LEU A 997 -2.35 -1.74 -15.67
CA LEU A 997 -3.00 -3.02 -16.04
C LEU A 997 -4.50 -3.07 -15.73
N GLN A 998 -4.94 -2.45 -14.63
CA GLN A 998 -6.35 -2.40 -14.25
C GLN A 998 -6.67 -1.08 -13.54
N GLY A 999 -7.81 -0.50 -13.90
CA GLY A 999 -8.35 0.70 -13.26
C GLY A 999 -7.65 2.02 -13.64
N THR A 1000 -7.97 3.08 -12.91
CA THR A 1000 -7.35 4.41 -13.07
C THR A 1000 -5.93 4.44 -12.51
N SER A 1001 -4.99 4.97 -13.29
CA SER A 1001 -3.62 5.26 -12.87
C SER A 1001 -3.58 6.15 -11.65
N ARG A 1002 -2.68 5.82 -10.72
CA ARG A 1002 -2.28 6.71 -9.63
C ARG A 1002 -0.94 7.32 -10.03
N PRO A 1003 -0.84 8.64 -10.28
CA PRO A 1003 0.47 9.28 -10.28
C PRO A 1003 1.13 9.08 -8.90
N THR A 1004 2.44 9.21 -8.85
CA THR A 1004 3.17 9.35 -7.58
C THR A 1004 3.62 10.80 -7.46
N LYS A 1005 3.42 11.41 -6.30
CA LYS A 1005 3.94 12.76 -5.99
C LYS A 1005 5.39 12.65 -5.52
N TYR A 1006 6.23 13.57 -5.99
CA TYR A 1006 7.62 13.75 -5.59
C TYR A 1006 7.79 15.18 -5.10
N HIS A 1007 8.44 15.38 -3.95
CA HIS A 1007 8.71 16.72 -3.40
C HIS A 1007 10.18 16.81 -2.98
N ARG A 1008 10.93 17.76 -3.57
CA ARG A 1008 12.37 17.96 -3.30
C ARG A 1008 12.58 18.85 -2.07
N LEU A 1009 12.78 18.21 -0.92
CA LEU A 1009 12.98 18.89 0.37
C LEU A 1009 14.37 19.54 0.52
N TRP A 1010 15.39 19.04 -0.20
CA TRP A 1010 16.74 19.59 -0.14
C TRP A 1010 17.53 19.29 -1.43
N ASP A 1011 18.49 20.14 -1.79
CA ASP A 1011 19.34 19.95 -2.98
C ASP A 1011 20.67 20.71 -2.95
N ASP A 1012 21.74 20.08 -2.44
CA ASP A 1012 23.12 20.59 -2.59
C ASP A 1012 23.66 20.39 -4.03
N ASN A 1013 23.07 19.47 -4.81
CA ASN A 1013 23.57 19.09 -6.14
C ASN A 1013 23.12 20.06 -7.26
N ASN A 1014 22.19 20.97 -6.96
CA ASN A 1014 21.63 21.93 -7.90
C ASN A 1014 21.05 21.26 -9.17
N ILE A 1015 20.26 20.20 -9.00
CA ILE A 1015 19.68 19.46 -10.13
C ILE A 1015 18.55 20.29 -10.76
N SER A 1016 18.52 20.34 -12.09
CA SER A 1016 17.42 21.00 -12.83
C SER A 1016 16.11 20.22 -12.69
N GLU A 1017 14.98 20.89 -12.87
CA GLU A 1017 13.66 20.26 -12.72
C GLU A 1017 13.48 19.15 -13.77
N ASP A 1018 13.84 19.43 -15.02
CA ASP A 1018 13.87 18.46 -16.12
C ASP A 1018 14.79 17.27 -15.88
N GLU A 1019 16.03 17.47 -15.41
CA GLU A 1019 16.94 16.34 -15.11
C GLU A 1019 16.41 15.49 -13.95
N LEU A 1020 15.80 16.12 -12.94
CA LEU A 1020 15.27 15.43 -11.77
C LEU A 1020 14.02 14.60 -12.12
N GLU A 1021 13.13 15.13 -12.96
CA GLU A 1021 11.98 14.43 -13.51
C GLU A 1021 12.42 13.25 -14.40
N VAL A 1022 13.35 13.49 -15.34
CA VAL A 1022 13.89 12.45 -16.23
C VAL A 1022 14.59 11.35 -15.45
N LEU A 1023 15.42 11.69 -14.46
CA LEU A 1023 16.04 10.71 -13.55
C LEU A 1023 14.97 9.89 -12.83
N THR A 1024 13.98 10.55 -12.22
CA THR A 1024 12.90 9.89 -11.47
C THR A 1024 12.12 8.92 -12.36
N TYR A 1025 11.83 9.32 -13.60
CA TYR A 1025 11.15 8.48 -14.58
C TYR A 1025 12.03 7.32 -15.06
N TYR A 1026 13.31 7.55 -15.37
CA TYR A 1026 14.21 6.52 -15.89
C TYR A 1026 14.56 5.46 -14.84
N LEU A 1027 14.66 5.85 -13.56
CA LEU A 1027 14.80 4.90 -12.44
C LEU A 1027 13.58 3.99 -12.25
N CYS A 1028 12.42 4.30 -12.85
CA CYS A 1028 11.28 3.38 -12.88
C CYS A 1028 11.48 2.20 -13.86
N TYR A 1029 12.45 2.29 -14.79
CA TYR A 1029 12.79 1.22 -15.74
C TYR A 1029 13.86 0.25 -15.21
N LEU A 1030 14.63 0.63 -14.18
CA LEU A 1030 15.71 -0.18 -13.62
C LEU A 1030 15.27 -1.16 -12.51
N PHE A 1031 13.97 -1.37 -12.34
CA PHE A 1031 13.45 -2.36 -11.39
C PHE A 1031 13.60 -3.78 -11.95
N SER A 1032 14.47 -4.57 -11.34
CA SER A 1032 14.99 -5.82 -11.89
C SER A 1032 13.96 -6.95 -12.08
N ARG A 1033 12.81 -6.88 -11.38
CA ARG A 1033 11.83 -7.98 -11.27
C ARG A 1033 10.86 -8.12 -12.45
N CYS A 1034 10.83 -7.19 -13.40
CA CYS A 1034 9.95 -7.23 -14.57
C CYS A 1034 10.45 -6.34 -15.73
N THR A 1035 10.07 -6.66 -16.97
CA THR A 1035 10.32 -5.81 -18.15
C THR A 1035 9.23 -4.76 -18.35
N ARG A 1036 8.95 -4.00 -17.29
CA ARG A 1036 7.94 -2.93 -17.24
C ARG A 1036 8.48 -1.76 -16.42
N SER A 1037 8.10 -0.55 -16.81
CA SER A 1037 8.25 0.60 -15.91
C SER A 1037 7.31 0.43 -14.71
N VAL A 1038 7.85 0.63 -13.51
CA VAL A 1038 7.10 0.54 -12.25
C VAL A 1038 6.64 1.91 -11.75
N SER A 1039 5.66 1.92 -10.84
CA SER A 1039 4.93 3.14 -10.43
C SER A 1039 5.72 4.20 -9.66
N TYR A 1040 7.00 3.94 -9.35
CA TYR A 1040 7.94 4.85 -8.68
C TYR A 1040 9.38 4.26 -8.76
N PRO A 1041 10.45 5.05 -8.53
CA PRO A 1041 11.84 4.61 -8.70
C PRO A 1041 12.22 3.27 -8.05
N ALA A 1042 13.07 2.52 -8.75
CA ALA A 1042 13.71 1.30 -8.27
C ALA A 1042 14.29 1.40 -6.83
N PRO A 1043 15.09 2.41 -6.43
CA PRO A 1043 15.63 2.53 -5.06
C PRO A 1043 14.54 2.42 -3.98
N THR A 1044 13.47 3.21 -4.10
CA THR A 1044 12.35 3.22 -3.16
C THR A 1044 11.56 1.90 -3.21
N TYR A 1045 11.41 1.30 -4.40
CA TYR A 1045 10.78 -0.02 -4.55
C TYR A 1045 11.57 -1.11 -3.84
N TYR A 1046 12.91 -1.04 -3.90
CA TYR A 1046 13.81 -1.94 -3.19
C TYR A 1046 13.78 -1.71 -1.67
N ALA A 1047 13.67 -0.46 -1.20
CA ALA A 1047 13.50 -0.15 0.23
C ALA A 1047 12.20 -0.74 0.81
N HIS A 1048 11.07 -0.60 0.10
CA HIS A 1048 9.80 -1.21 0.49
C HIS A 1048 9.84 -2.76 0.45
N LEU A 1049 10.54 -3.36 -0.53
CA LEU A 1049 10.78 -4.81 -0.53
C LEU A 1049 11.67 -5.26 0.64
N ALA A 1050 12.66 -4.45 1.02
CA ALA A 1050 13.55 -4.68 2.15
C ALA A 1050 12.81 -4.58 3.49
N ALA A 1051 11.95 -3.58 3.68
CA ALA A 1051 11.09 -3.45 4.86
C ALA A 1051 10.09 -4.62 4.96
N PHE A 1052 9.50 -5.04 3.84
CA PHE A 1052 8.63 -6.23 3.80
C PHE A 1052 9.41 -7.53 4.11
N ARG A 1053 10.64 -7.69 3.59
CA ARG A 1053 11.49 -8.85 3.92
C ARG A 1053 11.85 -8.89 5.40
N ALA A 1054 12.19 -7.74 5.99
CA ALA A 1054 12.46 -7.62 7.42
C ALA A 1054 11.22 -7.91 8.27
N ARG A 1055 10.01 -7.49 7.82
CA ARG A 1055 8.73 -7.90 8.44
C ARG A 1055 8.55 -9.43 8.46
N THR A 1056 8.88 -10.11 7.37
CA THR A 1056 8.82 -11.58 7.27
C THR A 1056 9.69 -12.31 8.29
N TYR A 1057 10.75 -11.70 8.83
CA TYR A 1057 11.55 -12.29 9.93
C TYR A 1057 10.86 -12.19 11.31
N LEU A 1058 9.88 -11.30 11.47
CA LEU A 1058 9.10 -11.09 12.71
C LEU A 1058 7.81 -11.92 12.74
N GLU A 1059 7.39 -12.49 11.60
CA GLU A 1059 6.21 -13.34 11.51
C GLU A 1059 6.37 -14.57 12.41
N ASN A 1060 5.43 -14.76 13.34
CA ASN A 1060 5.47 -15.78 14.39
C ASN A 1060 6.80 -15.76 15.19
N ASN A 1061 7.34 -14.56 15.43
CA ASN A 1061 8.54 -14.29 16.24
C ASN A 1061 8.47 -12.85 16.79
N PRO A 1062 7.56 -12.56 17.74
CA PRO A 1062 7.28 -11.20 18.18
C PRO A 1062 8.47 -10.60 18.93
N ALA A 1063 9.00 -9.49 18.41
CA ALA A 1063 10.11 -8.77 19.03
C ALA A 1063 9.68 -8.08 20.34
N PRO A 1064 10.41 -8.28 21.46
CA PRO A 1064 10.10 -7.63 22.72
C PRO A 1064 10.48 -6.14 22.66
N LEU A 1065 9.51 -5.24 22.87
CA LEU A 1065 9.72 -3.79 22.73
C LEU A 1065 10.77 -3.22 23.69
N ASN A 1066 10.99 -3.84 24.85
CA ASN A 1066 12.01 -3.44 25.82
C ASN A 1066 13.43 -3.92 25.45
N ASN A 1067 13.61 -4.72 24.39
CA ASN A 1067 14.91 -5.18 23.92
C ASN A 1067 14.95 -5.38 22.40
N LEU A 1068 14.57 -4.34 21.65
CA LEU A 1068 14.58 -4.37 20.18
C LEU A 1068 15.98 -4.55 19.60
N GLU A 1069 17.01 -3.98 20.23
CA GLU A 1069 18.40 -4.07 19.74
C GLU A 1069 19.02 -5.46 19.95
N GLY A 1070 18.83 -6.06 21.13
CA GLY A 1070 19.26 -7.43 21.41
C GLY A 1070 18.47 -8.46 20.60
N PHE A 1071 17.17 -8.23 20.36
CA PHE A 1071 16.38 -9.05 19.44
C PHE A 1071 16.88 -8.91 18.00
N ALA A 1072 17.06 -7.68 17.50
CA ALA A 1072 17.58 -7.44 16.15
C ALA A 1072 18.97 -8.07 15.97
N SER A 1073 19.85 -7.98 16.98
CA SER A 1073 21.18 -8.61 16.94
C SER A 1073 21.15 -10.13 16.91
N LYS A 1074 20.14 -10.78 17.52
CA LYS A 1074 19.90 -12.23 17.40
C LYS A 1074 19.22 -12.64 16.09
N ASN A 1075 18.61 -11.70 15.36
CA ASN A 1075 17.93 -11.92 14.09
C ASN A 1075 18.64 -11.17 12.94
N LYS A 1076 19.97 -11.03 13.02
CA LYS A 1076 20.79 -10.51 11.92
C LYS A 1076 20.82 -11.53 10.78
N ILE A 1077 20.80 -11.02 9.55
CA ILE A 1077 21.07 -11.81 8.33
C ILE A 1077 22.53 -12.26 8.38
N GLU A 1078 22.81 -13.48 7.91
CA GLU A 1078 24.17 -14.05 7.90
C GLU A 1078 25.16 -13.10 7.16
N PRO A 1079 26.19 -12.53 7.82
CA PRO A 1079 26.97 -11.42 7.26
C PRO A 1079 27.75 -11.74 5.97
N VAL A 1080 28.27 -12.96 5.83
CA VAL A 1080 28.99 -13.40 4.63
C VAL A 1080 28.01 -13.56 3.47
N PHE A 1081 26.86 -14.17 3.72
CA PHE A 1081 25.75 -14.25 2.76
C PHE A 1081 25.30 -12.86 2.26
N MET A 1082 25.11 -11.88 3.16
CA MET A 1082 24.77 -10.50 2.76
C MET A 1082 25.87 -9.85 1.91
N LYS A 1083 27.14 -9.95 2.33
CA LYS A 1083 28.30 -9.38 1.61
C LYS A 1083 28.45 -9.98 0.20
N ASN A 1084 28.17 -11.27 0.07
CA ASN A 1084 28.33 -12.03 -1.17
C ASN A 1084 27.09 -11.97 -2.08
N THR A 1085 25.88 -11.75 -1.55
CA THR A 1085 24.64 -11.71 -2.34
C THR A 1085 23.74 -10.52 -1.95
N PRO A 1086 24.20 -9.25 -2.04
CA PRO A 1086 23.45 -8.07 -1.57
C PRO A 1086 22.03 -7.94 -2.14
N MET A 1087 21.76 -8.51 -3.32
CA MET A 1087 20.44 -8.52 -3.98
C MET A 1087 19.52 -9.69 -3.59
N PHE A 1088 19.85 -10.48 -2.55
CA PHE A 1088 19.04 -11.63 -2.06
C PHE A 1088 17.57 -11.29 -1.71
N PHE A 1089 17.29 -10.01 -1.42
CA PHE A 1089 15.99 -9.51 -0.97
C PHE A 1089 14.94 -9.35 -2.10
N VAL A 1090 15.37 -9.47 -3.36
CA VAL A 1090 14.57 -9.31 -4.60
C VAL A 1090 13.50 -10.40 -4.80
#